data_AF-A0AAX7SQ75-F1
#
_entry.id   AF-A0AAX7SQ75-F1
#
_cell.length_a   1.000
_cell.length_b   1.000
_cell.length_c   1.000
_cell.angle_alpha   90.00
_cell.angle_beta   90.00
_cell.angle_gamma   90.00
#
_symmetry.space_group_name_H-M   'P 1'
#
loop_
_entity.id
_entity.type
_entity.pdbx_description
1 polymer ?
#
loop_
_entity_poly.entity_id
_entity_poly.type
_entity_poly.pdbx_seq_one_letter_code
_entity_poly.pdbx_strand_id
1 'polypeptide(L)'
;MFIKFLSDRVVKAARSVYSVMIEKNPGLIRDRKHHLKTYRQCCSGKDLVDWLMTQNEGLQSRSQAVGIWQVLVDEGILLHVKHELNFLDKDTQFYRFQDSQFGLNHILNEKDSEDELGEALSLLSQLGPDALLTMILRKCPSQRSPEDLEVIYEELLHVKAAAHLSSSVRKELAAVLVFESHAKAGTVLFSQGDKGTSWYIIWKGSVNVITHGKGLVTTLHEGEDFGQLALLNEQPRAATIILREDNCHFLRVDKQDFIRILKDVEANTVRLEEHGKTVLVLEKSADSTEQGGAGNSSKYTVMSGTPEKILEHLLETIKLEYSCVSDFLLTHKVFMPSSQLCPALQHQYPTLAEGSEQEKTAYVLNIKQKVVKLVGQWVALFGLHLKEDPIALDFLEHDVTFYFLSSSDLVLYEIYRPDNKPLTPMLPVNTSVQEIMSALGKAGEDHVLIKMNSTGERAQLKLDATAVYTALGLNERLFICTISETPLKEQQGPEQGSADVLEQMSSKDIASELTNYDWELFTAMHEVELVYYIFGRHKFPGAITANLERFVRRFNEVQHWVLTELCLCEDLVKRAMLLKKFIKIASVLKEQKNLNSFFAVMFGLSNSAIQRLYKTWERIPSKTKRIYCSLERLMDPSRNHRAYRLAIAKLSPPYIPFMPLLLKDMTFIHEGNANYVDKLVNFEKMRMLAKTVKIVRGCRSQPYVPSSPQRGLADRMFLEGAATRLSTYSDHAFPLRTSTNIRHYIQNLKVIDNQRKLTQLSRTIDC
;
A
#
# COMPACT_ATOMS: atom_id res chain seq x y z
N MET A 1 -2.48 23.71 -29.75
CA MET A 1 -1.03 23.39 -29.76
C MET A 1 -0.75 22.05 -29.08
N PHE A 2 -1.27 21.81 -27.87
CA PHE A 2 -1.07 20.54 -27.12
C PHE A 2 -1.65 19.28 -27.80
N ILE A 3 -2.87 19.36 -28.36
CA ILE A 3 -3.52 18.22 -29.06
C ILE A 3 -2.70 17.78 -30.29
N LYS A 4 -2.17 18.74 -31.06
CA LYS A 4 -1.34 18.46 -32.23
C LYS A 4 0.00 17.81 -31.85
N PHE A 5 0.62 18.29 -30.76
CA PHE A 5 1.86 17.73 -30.22
C PHE A 5 1.69 16.28 -29.70
N LEU A 6 0.57 15.98 -29.04
CA LEU A 6 0.27 14.62 -28.58
C LEU A 6 0.05 13.67 -29.76
N SER A 7 -0.70 14.11 -30.77
CA SER A 7 -0.91 13.35 -32.01
C SER A 7 0.41 13.06 -32.74
N ASP A 8 1.34 14.02 -32.81
CA ASP A 8 2.68 13.82 -33.41
C ASP A 8 3.49 12.74 -32.66
N ARG A 9 3.40 12.68 -31.33
CA ARG A 9 4.05 11.63 -30.52
C ARG A 9 3.43 10.25 -30.74
N VAL A 10 2.10 10.18 -30.86
CA VAL A 10 1.41 8.92 -31.15
C VAL A 10 1.76 8.43 -32.54
N VAL A 11 1.85 9.32 -33.54
CA VAL A 11 2.32 8.98 -34.89
C VAL A 11 3.75 8.44 -34.85
N LYS A 12 4.66 9.08 -34.08
CA LYS A 12 6.04 8.55 -33.91
C LYS A 12 6.03 7.16 -33.29
N ALA A 13 5.28 6.97 -32.19
CA ALA A 13 5.17 5.67 -31.53
C ALA A 13 4.60 4.59 -32.47
N ALA A 14 3.57 4.93 -33.25
CA ALA A 14 2.97 4.03 -34.22
C ALA A 14 3.95 3.61 -35.32
N ARG A 15 4.82 4.52 -35.78
CA ARG A 15 5.87 4.21 -36.75
C ARG A 15 6.88 3.22 -36.21
N SER A 16 7.34 3.39 -34.97
CA SER A 16 8.27 2.45 -34.33
C SER A 16 7.62 1.07 -34.15
N VAL A 17 6.35 1.01 -33.71
CA VAL A 17 5.57 -0.23 -33.61
C VAL A 17 5.43 -0.92 -34.96
N TYR A 18 5.00 -0.19 -35.99
CA TYR A 18 4.80 -0.73 -37.33
C TYR A 18 6.10 -1.28 -37.94
N SER A 19 7.21 -0.54 -37.79
CA SER A 19 8.50 -0.92 -38.38
C SER A 19 8.99 -2.26 -37.81
N VAL A 20 8.99 -2.40 -36.48
CA VAL A 20 9.40 -3.66 -35.83
C VAL A 20 8.41 -4.80 -36.13
N MET A 21 7.12 -4.50 -36.25
CA MET A 21 6.10 -5.50 -36.59
C MET A 21 6.32 -6.11 -37.98
N ILE A 22 6.63 -5.30 -38.99
CA ILE A 22 6.92 -5.78 -40.34
C ILE A 22 8.26 -6.52 -40.40
N GLU A 23 9.27 -6.04 -39.69
CA GLU A 23 10.59 -6.68 -39.64
C GLU A 23 10.54 -8.06 -38.98
N LYS A 24 9.90 -8.16 -37.81
CA LYS A 24 9.84 -9.43 -37.04
C LYS A 24 8.76 -10.39 -37.56
N ASN A 25 7.67 -9.90 -38.16
CA ASN A 25 6.55 -10.71 -38.65
C ASN A 25 5.99 -10.19 -40.00
N PRO A 26 6.73 -10.35 -41.12
CA PRO A 26 6.32 -9.81 -42.43
C PRO A 26 5.01 -10.41 -42.96
N GLY A 27 4.61 -11.60 -42.50
CA GLY A 27 3.34 -12.25 -42.90
C GLY A 27 2.09 -11.75 -42.18
N LEU A 28 2.21 -10.84 -41.20
CA LEU A 28 1.09 -10.36 -40.39
C LEU A 28 0.12 -9.50 -41.22
N ILE A 29 0.68 -8.59 -42.02
CA ILE A 29 -0.06 -7.78 -43.00
C ILE A 29 -0.06 -8.52 -44.34
N ARG A 30 -1.25 -8.91 -44.79
CA ARG A 30 -1.43 -9.65 -46.04
C ARG A 30 -2.85 -9.52 -46.57
N ASP A 31 -3.05 -9.98 -47.79
CA ASP A 31 -4.40 -10.08 -48.36
C ASP A 31 -5.17 -11.21 -47.67
N ARG A 32 -6.39 -10.92 -47.21
CA ARG A 32 -7.26 -11.88 -46.52
C ARG A 32 -8.59 -12.00 -47.23
N LYS A 33 -9.08 -13.23 -47.40
CA LYS A 33 -10.40 -13.52 -47.99
C LYS A 33 -11.40 -13.87 -46.91
N HIS A 34 -12.55 -13.19 -46.89
CA HIS A 34 -13.62 -13.44 -45.94
C HIS A 34 -14.98 -13.11 -46.56
N HIS A 35 -15.95 -14.05 -46.46
CA HIS A 35 -17.24 -14.00 -47.17
C HIS A 35 -17.11 -13.57 -48.65
N LEU A 36 -16.23 -14.24 -49.40
CA LEU A 36 -15.97 -13.99 -50.83
C LEU A 36 -15.40 -12.58 -51.17
N LYS A 37 -15.17 -11.71 -50.18
CA LYS A 37 -14.47 -10.43 -50.36
C LYS A 37 -12.99 -10.58 -50.01
N THR A 38 -12.12 -9.97 -50.82
CA THR A 38 -10.68 -9.89 -50.53
C THR A 38 -10.36 -8.52 -49.94
N TYR A 39 -9.89 -8.52 -48.70
CA TYR A 39 -9.36 -7.35 -48.01
C TYR A 39 -7.85 -7.33 -48.21
N ARG A 40 -7.36 -6.32 -48.93
CA ARG A 40 -5.93 -6.21 -49.25
C ARG A 40 -5.13 -5.61 -48.10
N GLN A 41 -3.89 -6.08 -47.93
CA GLN A 41 -2.88 -5.52 -47.01
C GLN A 41 -3.47 -5.22 -45.62
N CYS A 42 -4.01 -6.25 -44.97
CA CYS A 42 -4.65 -6.11 -43.66
C CYS A 42 -4.20 -7.20 -42.67
N CYS A 43 -4.41 -6.91 -41.40
CA CYS A 43 -4.20 -7.81 -40.27
C CYS A 43 -5.53 -8.05 -39.55
N SER A 44 -5.69 -9.21 -38.90
CA SER A 44 -6.84 -9.41 -37.99
C SER A 44 -6.57 -8.72 -36.66
N GLY A 45 -7.64 -8.29 -35.98
CA GLY A 45 -7.51 -7.70 -34.65
C GLY A 45 -6.86 -8.67 -33.65
N LYS A 46 -7.17 -9.97 -33.76
CA LYS A 46 -6.54 -11.00 -32.93
C LYS A 46 -5.03 -11.12 -33.17
N ASP A 47 -4.61 -11.18 -34.44
CA ASP A 47 -3.20 -11.31 -34.79
C ASP A 47 -2.39 -10.10 -34.28
N LEU A 48 -2.98 -8.90 -34.30
CA LEU A 48 -2.39 -7.67 -33.74
C LEU A 48 -2.24 -7.74 -32.22
N VAL A 49 -3.26 -8.23 -31.51
CA VAL A 49 -3.20 -8.42 -30.06
C VAL A 49 -2.17 -9.49 -29.70
N ASP A 50 -2.16 -10.62 -30.40
CA ASP A 50 -1.20 -11.71 -30.18
C ASP A 50 0.23 -11.22 -30.35
N TRP A 51 0.50 -10.48 -31.43
CA TRP A 51 1.81 -9.87 -31.64
C TRP A 51 2.19 -8.93 -30.49
N LEU A 52 1.31 -8.02 -30.08
CA LEU A 52 1.60 -7.04 -29.04
C LEU A 52 1.87 -7.70 -27.68
N MET A 53 1.14 -8.77 -27.34
CA MET A 53 1.34 -9.56 -26.12
C MET A 53 2.72 -10.26 -26.11
N THR A 54 3.29 -10.61 -27.27
CA THR A 54 4.63 -11.19 -27.35
C THR A 54 5.75 -10.15 -27.23
N GLN A 55 5.51 -8.90 -27.65
CA GLN A 55 6.54 -7.86 -27.65
C GLN A 55 6.60 -7.06 -26.34
N ASN A 56 5.49 -6.95 -25.61
CA ASN A 56 5.41 -6.13 -24.40
C ASN A 56 5.24 -6.98 -23.14
N GLU A 57 6.35 -7.31 -22.48
CA GLU A 57 6.35 -8.06 -21.20
C GLU A 57 5.56 -7.37 -20.08
N GLY A 58 5.29 -6.07 -20.21
CA GLY A 58 4.49 -5.30 -19.26
C GLY A 58 2.97 -5.53 -19.36
N LEU A 59 2.47 -6.07 -20.47
CA LEU A 59 1.03 -6.30 -20.67
C LEU A 59 0.54 -7.51 -19.88
N GLN A 60 -0.60 -7.32 -19.21
CA GLN A 60 -1.14 -8.34 -18.31
C GLN A 60 -2.44 -8.95 -18.81
N SER A 61 -3.11 -8.30 -19.77
CA SER A 61 -4.34 -8.80 -20.36
C SER A 61 -4.49 -8.37 -21.81
N ARG A 62 -5.27 -9.14 -22.57
CA ARG A 62 -5.65 -8.80 -23.95
C ARG A 62 -6.45 -7.50 -24.02
N SER A 63 -7.22 -7.18 -22.97
CA SER A 63 -7.95 -5.91 -22.86
C SER A 63 -7.02 -4.69 -22.86
N GLN A 64 -5.87 -4.77 -22.18
CA GLN A 64 -4.85 -3.71 -22.24
C GLN A 64 -4.25 -3.56 -23.65
N ALA A 65 -4.02 -4.67 -24.35
CA ALA A 65 -3.58 -4.64 -25.74
C ALA A 65 -4.64 -4.02 -26.67
N VAL A 66 -5.92 -4.33 -26.46
CA VAL A 66 -7.04 -3.68 -27.16
C VAL A 66 -7.03 -2.18 -26.93
N GLY A 67 -6.80 -1.71 -25.71
CA GLY A 67 -6.67 -0.27 -25.41
C GLY A 67 -5.54 0.39 -26.19
N ILE A 68 -4.36 -0.24 -26.26
CA ILE A 68 -3.22 0.26 -27.05
C ILE A 68 -3.58 0.38 -28.54
N TRP A 69 -4.21 -0.65 -29.11
CA TRP A 69 -4.63 -0.60 -30.51
C TRP A 69 -5.75 0.41 -30.76
N GLN A 70 -6.65 0.59 -29.78
CA GLN A 70 -7.72 1.58 -29.84
C GLN A 70 -7.17 3.01 -29.94
N VAL A 71 -6.04 3.32 -29.28
CA VAL A 71 -5.35 4.62 -29.44
C VAL A 71 -5.04 4.90 -30.91
N LEU A 72 -4.53 3.90 -31.64
CA LEU A 72 -4.20 4.04 -33.06
C LEU A 72 -5.46 4.12 -33.94
N VAL A 73 -6.56 3.51 -33.52
CA VAL A 73 -7.85 3.63 -34.21
C VAL A 73 -8.44 5.03 -34.03
N ASP A 74 -8.46 5.55 -32.81
CA ASP A 74 -9.00 6.88 -32.50
C ASP A 74 -8.18 8.00 -33.20
N GLU A 75 -6.86 7.83 -33.37
CA GLU A 75 -6.01 8.75 -34.14
C GLU A 75 -6.09 8.56 -35.66
N GLY A 76 -6.88 7.59 -36.16
CA GLY A 76 -7.03 7.31 -37.58
C GLY A 76 -5.80 6.67 -38.26
N ILE A 77 -4.82 6.26 -37.46
CA ILE A 77 -3.59 5.59 -37.91
C ILE A 77 -3.90 4.16 -38.36
N LEU A 78 -4.72 3.46 -37.58
CA LEU A 78 -5.16 2.10 -37.82
C LEU A 78 -6.66 2.12 -38.12
N LEU A 79 -7.05 1.73 -39.33
CA LEU A 79 -8.43 1.81 -39.77
C LEU A 79 -9.06 0.43 -39.86
N HIS A 80 -10.23 0.25 -39.25
CA HIS A 80 -11.04 -0.93 -39.51
C HIS A 80 -11.50 -0.92 -40.98
N VAL A 81 -11.45 -2.06 -41.67
CA VAL A 81 -11.79 -2.13 -43.11
C VAL A 81 -13.27 -1.80 -43.41
N LYS A 82 -14.14 -1.80 -42.39
CA LYS A 82 -15.54 -1.36 -42.48
C LYS A 82 -15.81 -0.02 -41.79
N HIS A 83 -14.77 0.73 -41.39
CA HIS A 83 -14.88 2.00 -40.67
C HIS A 83 -15.62 1.90 -39.33
N GLU A 84 -15.44 0.78 -38.61
CA GLU A 84 -15.88 0.68 -37.22
C GLU A 84 -14.93 1.50 -36.33
N LEU A 85 -15.48 2.19 -35.34
CA LEU A 85 -14.72 3.08 -34.44
C LEU A 85 -14.01 2.34 -33.30
N ASN A 86 -14.42 1.11 -33.02
CA ASN A 86 -13.91 0.32 -31.91
C ASN A 86 -13.01 -0.80 -32.44
N PHE A 87 -11.86 -0.97 -31.80
CA PHE A 87 -10.96 -2.08 -32.02
C PHE A 87 -11.53 -3.34 -31.36
N LEU A 88 -11.47 -4.45 -32.10
CA LEU A 88 -12.06 -5.72 -31.74
C LEU A 88 -11.00 -6.82 -31.87
N ASP A 89 -10.68 -7.45 -30.74
CA ASP A 89 -9.81 -8.63 -30.65
C ASP A 89 -10.52 -9.89 -31.20
N LYS A 90 -10.65 -9.95 -32.53
CA LYS A 90 -11.32 -11.03 -33.25
C LYS A 90 -10.60 -11.37 -34.54
N ASP A 91 -10.64 -12.65 -34.92
CA ASP A 91 -10.06 -13.16 -36.17
C ASP A 91 -10.74 -12.63 -37.43
N THR A 92 -12.02 -12.28 -37.32
CA THR A 92 -12.88 -11.86 -38.44
C THR A 92 -13.00 -10.34 -38.59
N GLN A 93 -12.27 -9.57 -37.79
CA GLN A 93 -12.24 -8.11 -37.83
C GLN A 93 -10.87 -7.68 -38.36
N PHE A 94 -10.86 -6.94 -39.47
CA PHE A 94 -9.62 -6.64 -40.20
C PHE A 94 -9.29 -5.14 -40.15
N TYR A 95 -8.01 -4.84 -40.01
CA TYR A 95 -7.49 -3.47 -39.88
C TYR A 95 -6.38 -3.21 -40.90
N ARG A 96 -6.22 -1.94 -41.29
CA ARG A 96 -5.21 -1.46 -42.22
C ARG A 96 -4.55 -0.19 -41.68
N PHE A 97 -3.22 -0.14 -41.76
CA PHE A 97 -2.46 1.08 -41.46
C PHE A 97 -2.58 2.08 -42.62
N GLN A 98 -2.77 3.36 -42.32
CA GLN A 98 -2.93 4.37 -43.34
C GLN A 98 -1.58 4.90 -43.86
N ASP A 99 -1.11 4.42 -45.00
CA ASP A 99 0.22 4.77 -45.57
C ASP A 99 0.43 6.28 -45.82
N SER A 100 -0.63 7.03 -46.11
CA SER A 100 -0.54 8.43 -46.58
C SER A 100 -0.02 9.44 -45.54
N GLN A 101 0.11 9.05 -44.26
CA GLN A 101 0.68 9.89 -43.20
C GLN A 101 2.00 9.33 -42.62
N PHE A 102 2.42 8.14 -43.05
CA PHE A 102 3.46 7.36 -42.38
C PHE A 102 4.89 7.59 -42.88
N GLY A 103 5.10 8.17 -44.07
CA GLY A 103 6.45 8.51 -44.56
C GLY A 103 7.44 7.34 -44.42
N LEU A 104 7.06 6.15 -44.89
CA LEU A 104 7.66 4.83 -44.66
C LEU A 104 9.09 4.61 -45.26
N ASN A 105 9.90 5.66 -45.40
CA ASN A 105 11.24 5.57 -46.01
C ASN A 105 12.41 5.64 -45.02
N HIS A 106 12.19 5.52 -43.71
CA HIS A 106 13.29 5.60 -42.74
C HIS A 106 13.68 4.20 -42.20
N ILE A 107 14.80 3.68 -42.69
CA ILE A 107 15.45 2.48 -42.17
C ILE A 107 16.23 2.90 -40.92
N LEU A 108 15.90 2.34 -39.76
CA LEU A 108 16.65 2.53 -38.51
C LEU A 108 17.62 1.35 -38.32
N ASN A 109 18.76 1.57 -37.64
CA ASN A 109 19.62 0.47 -37.19
C ASN A 109 18.87 -0.43 -36.19
N GLU A 110 19.09 -1.75 -36.22
CA GLU A 110 18.45 -2.76 -35.34
C GLU A 110 18.51 -2.43 -33.84
N LYS A 111 19.55 -1.71 -33.38
CA LYS A 111 19.70 -1.32 -31.97
C LYS A 111 18.87 -0.11 -31.58
N ASP A 112 18.67 0.84 -32.49
CA ASP A 112 17.89 2.04 -32.23
C ASP A 112 16.38 1.73 -32.31
N SER A 113 15.98 0.73 -33.10
CA SER A 113 14.58 0.32 -33.25
C SER A 113 13.99 -0.36 -32.02
N GLU A 114 14.75 -1.14 -31.25
CA GLU A 114 14.25 -1.79 -30.03
C GLU A 114 14.06 -0.81 -28.86
N ASP A 115 14.98 0.14 -28.68
CA ASP A 115 14.87 1.16 -27.63
C ASP A 115 13.71 2.13 -27.95
N GLU A 116 13.53 2.53 -29.21
CA GLU A 116 12.38 3.32 -29.65
C GLU A 116 11.05 2.57 -29.51
N LEU A 117 11.01 1.26 -29.77
CA LEU A 117 9.83 0.44 -29.55
C LEU A 117 9.44 0.43 -28.07
N GLY A 118 10.42 0.32 -27.16
CA GLY A 118 10.19 0.35 -25.72
C GLY A 118 9.54 1.66 -25.26
N GLU A 119 10.00 2.81 -25.78
CA GLU A 119 9.40 4.13 -25.51
C GLU A 119 8.00 4.26 -26.12
N ALA A 120 7.83 3.80 -27.37
CA ALA A 120 6.55 3.83 -28.07
C ALA A 120 5.49 3.02 -27.33
N LEU A 121 5.81 1.79 -26.93
CA LEU A 121 4.93 0.93 -26.16
C LEU A 121 4.63 1.50 -24.77
N SER A 122 5.59 2.16 -24.13
CA SER A 122 5.37 2.85 -22.86
C SER A 122 4.35 3.99 -23.01
N LEU A 123 4.48 4.83 -24.04
CA LEU A 123 3.53 5.91 -24.32
C LEU A 123 2.13 5.36 -24.62
N LEU A 124 2.04 4.37 -25.51
CA LEU A 124 0.75 3.78 -25.87
C LEU A 124 0.11 3.06 -24.68
N SER A 125 0.90 2.45 -23.79
CA SER A 125 0.38 1.83 -22.56
C SER A 125 -0.17 2.85 -21.56
N GLN A 126 0.33 4.09 -21.58
CA GLN A 126 -0.21 5.19 -20.76
C GLN A 126 -1.54 5.71 -21.30
N LEU A 127 -1.67 5.82 -22.64
CA LEU A 127 -2.88 6.30 -23.32
C LEU A 127 -3.96 5.23 -23.46
N GLY A 128 -3.54 3.96 -23.53
CA GLY A 128 -4.37 2.81 -23.85
C GLY A 128 -5.63 2.66 -23.00
N PRO A 129 -5.59 2.85 -21.68
CA PRO A 129 -6.79 2.59 -20.89
C PRO A 129 -7.84 3.72 -21.00
N ASP A 130 -7.48 4.96 -21.34
CA ASP A 130 -8.48 6.01 -21.63
C ASP A 130 -9.20 5.75 -22.95
N ALA A 131 -8.44 5.29 -23.96
CA ALA A 131 -8.98 4.85 -25.23
C ALA A 131 -9.90 3.63 -25.05
N LEU A 132 -9.46 2.65 -24.25
CA LEU A 132 -10.25 1.47 -23.88
C LEU A 132 -11.55 1.86 -23.16
N LEU A 133 -11.46 2.71 -22.13
CA LEU A 133 -12.63 3.17 -21.39
C LEU A 133 -13.63 3.88 -22.32
N THR A 134 -13.15 4.80 -23.15
CA THR A 134 -14.01 5.53 -24.09
C THR A 134 -14.69 4.57 -25.07
N MET A 135 -13.96 3.59 -25.58
CA MET A 135 -14.49 2.53 -26.45
C MET A 135 -15.58 1.71 -25.76
N ILE A 136 -15.38 1.34 -24.49
CA ILE A 136 -16.35 0.59 -23.68
C ILE A 136 -17.59 1.44 -23.39
N LEU A 137 -17.39 2.71 -23.03
CA LEU A 137 -18.45 3.65 -22.70
C LEU A 137 -19.36 3.97 -23.91
N ARG A 138 -18.83 3.87 -25.15
CA ARG A 138 -19.63 3.93 -26.40
C ARG A 138 -20.57 2.73 -26.59
N LYS A 139 -20.37 1.60 -25.90
CA LYS A 139 -21.29 0.46 -25.94
C LYS A 139 -22.57 0.80 -25.19
N CYS A 140 -23.70 0.28 -25.67
CA CYS A 140 -24.94 0.30 -24.91
C CYS A 140 -24.72 -0.40 -23.56
N PRO A 141 -25.29 0.11 -22.44
CA PRO A 141 -25.16 -0.52 -21.12
C PRO A 141 -25.43 -2.03 -21.12
N SER A 142 -26.46 -2.49 -21.84
CA SER A 142 -26.86 -3.90 -21.96
C SER A 142 -25.89 -4.79 -22.74
N GLN A 143 -24.88 -4.23 -23.41
CA GLN A 143 -23.90 -4.94 -24.23
C GLN A 143 -22.52 -5.05 -23.56
N ARG A 144 -22.37 -4.50 -22.35
CA ARG A 144 -21.10 -4.52 -21.61
C ARG A 144 -20.88 -5.90 -20.99
N SER A 145 -19.69 -6.45 -21.18
CA SER A 145 -19.27 -7.67 -20.48
C SER A 145 -18.89 -7.39 -19.02
N PRO A 146 -18.75 -8.42 -18.16
CA PRO A 146 -18.25 -8.22 -16.79
C PRO A 146 -16.88 -7.53 -16.76
N GLU A 147 -15.99 -7.81 -17.72
CA GLU A 147 -14.69 -7.14 -17.85
C GLU A 147 -14.83 -5.67 -18.25
N ASP A 148 -15.81 -5.34 -19.10
CA ASP A 148 -16.11 -3.94 -19.45
C ASP A 148 -16.55 -3.16 -18.21
N LEU A 149 -17.43 -3.76 -17.38
CA LEU A 149 -17.93 -3.16 -16.15
C LEU A 149 -16.81 -2.92 -15.14
N GLU A 150 -15.88 -3.86 -15.01
CA GLU A 150 -14.72 -3.72 -14.13
C GLU A 150 -13.82 -2.56 -14.57
N VAL A 151 -13.60 -2.38 -15.88
CA VAL A 151 -12.82 -1.24 -16.39
C VAL A 151 -13.51 0.08 -16.06
N ILE A 152 -14.83 0.20 -16.27
CA ILE A 152 -15.56 1.42 -15.91
C ILE A 152 -15.49 1.66 -14.39
N TYR A 153 -15.71 0.62 -13.59
CA TYR A 153 -15.66 0.71 -12.12
C TYR A 153 -14.31 1.21 -11.62
N GLU A 154 -13.20 0.66 -12.13
CA GLU A 154 -11.84 1.07 -11.80
C GLU A 154 -11.59 2.55 -12.15
N GLU A 155 -12.13 3.04 -13.26
CA GLU A 155 -12.01 4.45 -13.64
C GLU A 155 -12.88 5.36 -12.77
N LEU A 156 -14.07 4.92 -12.36
CA LEU A 156 -14.91 5.66 -11.41
C LEU A 156 -14.24 5.86 -10.04
N LEU A 157 -13.27 5.02 -9.65
CA LEU A 157 -12.46 5.25 -8.43
C LEU A 157 -11.64 6.55 -8.51
N HIS A 158 -11.37 7.05 -9.71
CA HIS A 158 -10.54 8.21 -9.95
C HIS A 158 -11.37 9.47 -10.28
N VAL A 159 -12.69 9.34 -10.47
CA VAL A 159 -13.58 10.46 -10.79
C VAL A 159 -14.03 11.17 -9.51
N LYS A 160 -13.73 12.46 -9.39
CA LYS A 160 -14.07 13.28 -8.21
C LYS A 160 -15.56 13.23 -7.85
N ALA A 161 -16.45 13.34 -8.84
CA ALA A 161 -17.89 13.22 -8.65
C ALA A 161 -18.34 11.85 -8.11
N ALA A 162 -17.57 10.78 -8.31
CA ALA A 162 -17.89 9.43 -7.83
C ALA A 162 -17.11 9.02 -6.57
N ALA A 163 -16.14 9.84 -6.14
CA ALA A 163 -15.24 9.51 -5.03
C ALA A 163 -15.96 9.29 -3.69
N HIS A 164 -17.06 10.01 -3.46
CA HIS A 164 -17.87 9.93 -2.24
C HIS A 164 -18.96 8.84 -2.29
N LEU A 165 -19.14 8.17 -3.44
CA LEU A 165 -20.14 7.13 -3.60
C LEU A 165 -19.61 5.81 -3.04
N SER A 166 -20.49 4.96 -2.50
CA SER A 166 -20.13 3.63 -2.02
C SER A 166 -19.66 2.73 -3.17
N SER A 167 -18.97 1.63 -2.83
CA SER A 167 -18.53 0.65 -3.83
C SER A 167 -19.72 -0.01 -4.54
N SER A 168 -20.84 -0.24 -3.84
CA SER A 168 -22.09 -0.77 -4.40
C SER A 168 -22.69 0.19 -5.44
N VAL A 169 -22.79 1.48 -5.11
CA VAL A 169 -23.29 2.51 -6.04
C VAL A 169 -22.38 2.63 -7.26
N ARG A 170 -21.06 2.64 -7.10
CA ARG A 170 -20.14 2.70 -8.25
C ARG A 170 -20.27 1.51 -9.19
N LYS A 171 -20.50 0.31 -8.67
CA LYS A 171 -20.76 -0.90 -9.48
C LYS A 171 -22.06 -0.79 -10.27
N GLU A 172 -23.13 -0.35 -9.62
CA GLU A 172 -24.41 -0.09 -10.31
C GLU A 172 -24.27 1.02 -11.37
N LEU A 173 -23.53 2.09 -11.07
CA LEU A 173 -23.24 3.17 -12.03
C LEU A 173 -22.47 2.64 -13.24
N ALA A 174 -21.43 1.83 -13.04
CA ALA A 174 -20.68 1.22 -14.15
C ALA A 174 -21.60 0.47 -15.12
N ALA A 175 -22.65 -0.18 -14.59
CA ALA A 175 -23.64 -0.92 -15.37
C ALA A 175 -24.65 -0.04 -16.14
N VAL A 176 -24.87 1.23 -15.76
CA VAL A 176 -25.90 2.09 -16.38
C VAL A 176 -25.38 3.36 -17.06
N LEU A 177 -24.14 3.79 -16.77
CA LEU A 177 -23.60 5.06 -17.29
C LEU A 177 -23.66 5.10 -18.81
N VAL A 178 -24.20 6.18 -19.36
CA VAL A 178 -24.29 6.43 -20.81
C VAL A 178 -23.24 7.47 -21.19
N PHE A 179 -22.47 7.22 -22.25
CA PHE A 179 -21.56 8.20 -22.80
C PHE A 179 -22.27 9.15 -23.75
N GLU A 180 -22.14 10.45 -23.53
CA GLU A 180 -22.72 11.49 -24.38
C GLU A 180 -21.64 12.47 -24.82
N SER A 181 -21.54 12.75 -26.12
CA SER A 181 -20.54 13.67 -26.67
C SER A 181 -21.19 14.75 -27.53
N HIS A 182 -20.63 15.95 -27.45
CA HIS A 182 -21.12 17.14 -28.14
C HIS A 182 -19.96 17.89 -28.78
N ALA A 183 -20.05 18.14 -30.08
CA ALA A 183 -18.92 18.64 -30.85
C ALA A 183 -18.69 20.15 -30.70
N LYS A 184 -19.74 20.96 -30.47
CA LYS A 184 -19.68 22.42 -30.59
C LYS A 184 -19.91 23.16 -29.28
N ALA A 185 -19.05 24.14 -29.00
CA ALA A 185 -19.27 25.15 -27.98
C ALA A 185 -20.58 25.90 -28.24
N GLY A 186 -21.23 26.37 -27.15
CA GLY A 186 -22.51 27.07 -27.22
C GLY A 186 -23.73 26.13 -27.32
N THR A 187 -23.53 24.81 -27.45
CA THR A 187 -24.63 23.84 -27.41
C THR A 187 -25.31 23.87 -26.04
N VAL A 188 -26.64 24.02 -26.03
CA VAL A 188 -27.45 23.99 -24.80
C VAL A 188 -27.77 22.53 -24.47
N LEU A 189 -27.32 22.04 -23.32
CA LEU A 189 -27.56 20.67 -22.89
C LEU A 189 -28.96 20.50 -22.29
N PHE A 190 -29.41 21.48 -21.50
CA PHE A 190 -30.80 21.68 -21.09
C PHE A 190 -31.00 23.12 -20.60
N SER A 191 -32.26 23.56 -20.58
CA SER A 191 -32.66 24.90 -20.16
C SER A 191 -33.25 24.92 -18.75
N GLN A 192 -33.12 26.07 -18.08
CA GLN A 192 -33.86 26.33 -16.86
C GLN A 192 -35.37 26.19 -17.10
N GLY A 193 -36.07 25.51 -16.20
CA GLY A 193 -37.49 25.20 -16.34
C GLY A 193 -37.79 23.86 -17.02
N ASP A 194 -36.81 23.22 -17.66
CA ASP A 194 -37.02 21.90 -18.25
C ASP A 194 -37.26 20.84 -17.17
N LYS A 195 -37.90 19.73 -17.54
CA LYS A 195 -38.03 18.57 -16.64
C LYS A 195 -36.66 17.92 -16.41
N GLY A 196 -36.35 17.59 -15.16
CA GLY A 196 -35.14 16.84 -14.84
C GLY A 196 -35.19 15.40 -15.36
N THR A 197 -34.40 15.08 -16.39
CA THR A 197 -34.35 13.74 -17.02
C THR A 197 -33.10 12.95 -16.70
N SER A 198 -31.97 13.61 -16.43
CA SER A 198 -30.67 12.94 -16.26
C SER A 198 -29.73 13.70 -15.32
N TRP A 199 -28.77 12.98 -14.74
CA TRP A 199 -27.62 13.50 -14.01
C TRP A 199 -26.37 13.34 -14.89
N TYR A 200 -25.45 14.30 -14.83
CA TYR A 200 -24.28 14.36 -15.71
C TYR A 200 -23.00 14.53 -14.91
N ILE A 201 -21.94 13.85 -15.33
CA ILE A 201 -20.55 14.05 -14.91
C ILE A 201 -19.77 14.53 -16.14
N ILE A 202 -18.98 15.59 -15.99
CA ILE A 202 -18.13 16.12 -17.06
C ILE A 202 -16.91 15.23 -17.20
N TRP A 203 -16.86 14.45 -18.27
CA TRP A 203 -15.71 13.59 -18.59
C TRP A 203 -14.60 14.34 -19.31
N LYS A 204 -14.98 15.30 -20.16
CA LYS A 204 -14.04 16.17 -20.87
C LYS A 204 -14.69 17.51 -21.19
N GLY A 205 -13.93 18.57 -21.00
CA GLY A 205 -14.32 19.94 -21.36
C GLY A 205 -14.95 20.69 -20.20
N SER A 206 -15.75 21.71 -20.52
CA SER A 206 -16.32 22.62 -19.53
C SER A 206 -17.68 23.17 -19.98
N VAL A 207 -18.52 23.52 -19.00
CA VAL A 207 -19.87 24.06 -19.22
C VAL A 207 -20.13 25.28 -18.35
N ASN A 208 -20.94 26.19 -18.87
CA ASN A 208 -21.43 27.36 -18.17
C ASN A 208 -22.80 27.07 -17.53
N VAL A 209 -22.97 27.47 -16.27
CA VAL A 209 -24.24 27.39 -15.53
C VAL A 209 -24.88 28.78 -15.53
N ILE A 210 -26.04 28.91 -16.17
CA ILE A 210 -26.72 30.19 -16.39
C ILE A 210 -28.10 30.18 -15.74
N THR A 211 -28.48 31.25 -15.05
CA THR A 211 -29.83 31.39 -14.48
C THR A 211 -30.49 32.69 -14.91
N HIS A 212 -31.81 32.65 -15.11
CA HIS A 212 -32.61 33.82 -15.41
C HIS A 212 -32.48 34.85 -14.28
N GLY A 213 -32.14 36.09 -14.64
CA GLY A 213 -31.96 37.19 -13.69
C GLY A 213 -30.57 37.32 -13.08
N LYS A 214 -29.71 36.30 -13.13
CA LYS A 214 -28.31 36.40 -12.66
C LYS A 214 -27.26 36.21 -13.77
N GLY A 215 -27.65 35.71 -14.94
CA GLY A 215 -26.71 35.43 -16.02
C GLY A 215 -25.80 34.24 -15.68
N LEU A 216 -24.51 34.33 -16.03
CA LEU A 216 -23.52 33.29 -15.75
C LEU A 216 -23.25 33.21 -14.23
N VAL A 217 -23.62 32.10 -13.61
CA VAL A 217 -23.45 31.86 -12.17
C VAL A 217 -22.07 31.25 -11.88
N THR A 218 -21.70 30.22 -12.63
CA THR A 218 -20.40 29.54 -12.50
C THR A 218 -20.04 28.78 -13.77
N THR A 219 -18.81 28.27 -13.84
CA THR A 219 -18.32 27.36 -14.87
C THR A 219 -17.89 26.06 -14.21
N LEU A 220 -18.38 24.94 -14.73
CA LEU A 220 -18.00 23.61 -14.29
C LEU A 220 -17.01 22.98 -15.27
N HIS A 221 -16.07 22.20 -14.73
CA HIS A 221 -14.96 21.59 -15.45
C HIS A 221 -14.93 20.07 -15.30
N GLU A 222 -14.00 19.43 -16.01
CA GLU A 222 -13.74 18.00 -15.93
C GLU A 222 -13.69 17.46 -14.49
N GLY A 223 -14.39 16.34 -14.27
CA GLY A 223 -14.53 15.68 -12.97
C GLY A 223 -15.66 16.22 -12.09
N GLU A 224 -16.27 17.36 -12.42
CA GLU A 224 -17.45 17.90 -11.74
C GLU A 224 -18.76 17.35 -12.32
N ASP A 225 -19.83 17.39 -11.51
CA ASP A 225 -21.14 16.88 -11.87
C ASP A 225 -22.25 17.94 -11.72
N PHE A 226 -23.37 17.71 -12.39
CA PHE A 226 -24.54 18.58 -12.30
C PHE A 226 -25.85 17.87 -12.65
N GLY A 227 -26.95 18.46 -12.19
CA GLY A 227 -28.30 18.06 -12.57
C GLY A 227 -28.98 17.07 -11.63
N GLN A 228 -28.37 16.65 -10.51
CA GLN A 228 -29.04 15.73 -9.57
C GLN A 228 -30.26 16.34 -8.85
N LEU A 229 -30.28 17.66 -8.59
CA LEU A 229 -31.32 18.31 -7.78
C LEU A 229 -32.73 18.15 -8.38
N ALA A 230 -32.87 18.26 -9.70
CA ALA A 230 -34.14 18.11 -10.40
C ALA A 230 -34.65 16.66 -10.39
N LEU A 231 -33.76 15.68 -10.23
CA LEU A 231 -34.12 14.28 -10.10
C LEU A 231 -34.61 13.97 -8.69
N LEU A 232 -33.90 14.47 -7.67
CA LEU A 232 -34.20 14.22 -6.24
C LEU A 232 -35.49 14.89 -5.78
N ASN A 233 -35.68 16.16 -6.13
CA ASN A 233 -36.80 16.96 -5.62
C ASN A 233 -38.03 16.94 -6.54
N GLU A 234 -37.94 16.24 -7.68
CA GLU A 234 -38.92 16.25 -8.77
C GLU A 234 -39.31 17.66 -9.25
N GLN A 235 -38.38 18.60 -9.15
CA GLN A 235 -38.55 19.99 -9.58
C GLN A 235 -37.99 20.24 -11.00
N PRO A 236 -38.44 21.31 -11.69
CA PRO A 236 -37.81 21.77 -12.92
C PRO A 236 -36.32 22.12 -12.74
N ARG A 237 -35.55 22.12 -13.84
CA ARG A 237 -34.14 22.55 -13.86
C ARG A 237 -34.01 23.97 -13.31
N ALA A 238 -33.13 24.17 -12.33
CA ALA A 238 -32.90 25.47 -11.72
C ALA A 238 -32.00 26.40 -12.57
N ALA A 239 -31.28 25.87 -13.55
CA ALA A 239 -30.34 26.58 -14.40
C ALA A 239 -30.27 25.97 -15.81
N THR A 240 -29.84 26.76 -16.77
CA THR A 240 -29.47 26.36 -18.13
C THR A 240 -27.99 25.97 -18.17
N ILE A 241 -27.67 24.85 -18.84
CA ILE A 241 -26.30 24.38 -19.02
C ILE A 241 -25.90 24.55 -20.48
N ILE A 242 -24.81 25.26 -20.74
CA ILE A 242 -24.30 25.53 -22.09
C ILE A 242 -22.83 25.13 -22.17
N LEU A 243 -22.46 24.41 -23.22
CA LEU A 243 -21.06 24.04 -23.46
C LEU A 243 -20.20 25.27 -23.66
N ARG A 244 -19.06 25.30 -22.97
CA ARG A 244 -18.10 26.41 -23.05
C ARG A 244 -17.08 26.21 -24.18
N GLU A 245 -16.78 24.97 -24.51
CA GLU A 245 -15.78 24.60 -25.53
C GLU A 245 -16.28 23.48 -26.45
N ASP A 246 -15.51 23.24 -27.52
CA ASP A 246 -15.79 22.17 -28.47
C ASP A 246 -15.42 20.80 -27.90
N ASN A 247 -16.05 19.75 -28.41
CA ASN A 247 -15.78 18.35 -28.08
C ASN A 247 -15.88 18.01 -26.58
N CYS A 248 -16.94 18.47 -25.91
CA CYS A 248 -17.23 18.05 -24.54
C CYS A 248 -17.78 16.62 -24.50
N HIS A 249 -17.43 15.89 -23.44
CA HIS A 249 -17.86 14.52 -23.19
C HIS A 249 -18.45 14.42 -21.79
N PHE A 250 -19.54 13.68 -21.65
CA PHE A 250 -20.28 13.52 -20.40
C PHE A 250 -20.57 12.05 -20.14
N LEU A 251 -20.54 11.68 -18.87
CA LEU A 251 -21.17 10.46 -18.39
C LEU A 251 -22.55 10.81 -17.84
N ARG A 252 -23.59 10.18 -18.38
CA ARG A 252 -24.99 10.47 -18.07
C ARG A 252 -25.65 9.29 -17.38
N VAL A 253 -26.44 9.56 -16.35
CA VAL A 253 -27.34 8.60 -15.72
C VAL A 253 -28.77 9.10 -15.88
N ASP A 254 -29.63 8.27 -16.44
CA ASP A 254 -31.03 8.64 -16.68
C ASP A 254 -31.88 8.52 -15.41
N LYS A 255 -32.96 9.31 -15.31
CA LYS A 255 -33.79 9.43 -14.10
C LYS A 255 -34.26 8.06 -13.56
N GLN A 256 -34.63 7.15 -14.46
CA GLN A 256 -35.11 5.82 -14.08
C GLN A 256 -34.01 5.02 -13.37
N ASP A 257 -32.82 4.97 -13.96
CA ASP A 257 -31.67 4.28 -13.36
C ASP A 257 -31.20 4.99 -12.10
N PHE A 258 -31.15 6.32 -12.08
CA PHE A 258 -30.78 7.10 -10.90
C PHE A 258 -31.70 6.76 -9.70
N ILE A 259 -33.02 6.76 -9.92
CA ILE A 259 -33.99 6.42 -8.87
C ILE A 259 -33.91 4.93 -8.51
N ARG A 260 -33.73 4.04 -9.49
CA ARG A 260 -33.55 2.60 -9.25
C ARG A 260 -32.36 2.35 -8.34
N ILE A 261 -31.20 2.92 -8.64
CA ILE A 261 -29.98 2.76 -7.85
C ILE A 261 -30.19 3.28 -6.42
N LEU A 262 -30.81 4.45 -6.24
CA LEU A 262 -31.15 4.96 -4.90
C LEU A 262 -32.08 4.02 -4.13
N LYS A 263 -33.10 3.47 -4.80
CA LYS A 263 -34.01 2.49 -4.20
C LYS A 263 -33.33 1.17 -3.86
N ASP A 264 -32.45 0.69 -4.74
CA ASP A 264 -31.70 -0.56 -4.54
C ASP A 264 -30.74 -0.42 -3.37
N VAL A 265 -30.08 0.74 -3.21
CA VAL A 265 -29.25 1.04 -2.02
C VAL A 265 -30.10 1.02 -0.75
N GLU A 266 -31.24 1.72 -0.72
CA GLU A 266 -32.11 1.74 0.47
C GLU A 266 -32.70 0.35 0.75
N ALA A 267 -33.09 -0.41 -0.28
CA ALA A 267 -33.63 -1.77 -0.14
C ALA A 267 -32.58 -2.79 0.34
N ASN A 268 -31.30 -2.57 0.02
CA ASN A 268 -30.19 -3.38 0.50
C ASN A 268 -29.63 -2.89 1.83
N THR A 269 -30.12 -1.76 2.36
CA THR A 269 -29.72 -1.20 3.63
C THR A 269 -30.71 -1.56 4.72
N VAL A 270 -30.22 -2.07 5.85
CA VAL A 270 -31.01 -2.33 7.05
C VAL A 270 -30.56 -1.36 8.14
N ARG A 271 -31.49 -0.57 8.66
CA ARG A 271 -31.26 0.34 9.80
C ARG A 271 -31.92 -0.25 11.04
N LEU A 272 -31.14 -0.52 12.07
CA LEU A 272 -31.65 -0.87 13.40
C LEU A 272 -31.80 0.41 14.21
N GLU A 273 -32.97 0.57 14.84
CA GLU A 273 -33.29 1.74 15.66
C GLU A 273 -33.57 1.34 17.11
N GLU A 274 -33.06 2.14 18.05
CA GLU A 274 -33.39 2.05 19.47
C GLU A 274 -33.83 3.43 19.96
N HIS A 275 -34.96 3.46 20.67
CA HIS A 275 -35.56 4.71 21.16
C HIS A 275 -35.74 5.79 20.06
N GLY A 276 -36.10 5.37 18.85
CA GLY A 276 -36.30 6.26 17.70
C GLY A 276 -35.02 6.87 17.12
N LYS A 277 -33.85 6.30 17.43
CA LYS A 277 -32.57 6.68 16.85
C LYS A 277 -31.94 5.48 16.15
N THR A 278 -31.41 5.69 14.94
CA THR A 278 -30.60 4.67 14.27
C THR A 278 -29.33 4.40 15.07
N VAL A 279 -29.07 3.12 15.37
CA VAL A 279 -27.91 2.67 16.16
C VAL A 279 -26.99 1.74 15.37
N LEU A 280 -27.47 1.10 14.31
CA LEU A 280 -26.67 0.26 13.42
C LEU A 280 -27.23 0.32 11.99
N VAL A 281 -26.34 0.41 11.02
CA VAL A 281 -26.64 0.40 9.59
C VAL A 281 -25.86 -0.73 8.95
N LEU A 282 -26.57 -1.64 8.30
CA LEU A 282 -26.03 -2.80 7.63
C LEU A 282 -26.35 -2.71 6.14
N GLU A 283 -25.44 -3.16 5.27
CA GLU A 283 -25.66 -3.27 3.84
C GLU A 283 -25.48 -4.71 3.38
N LYS A 284 -26.40 -5.19 2.55
CA LYS A 284 -26.39 -6.54 2.00
C LYS A 284 -25.25 -6.72 0.99
N SER A 285 -24.44 -7.76 1.15
CA SER A 285 -23.36 -8.09 0.23
C SER A 285 -23.90 -8.61 -1.12
N ALA A 286 -23.37 -8.06 -2.22
CA ALA A 286 -23.76 -8.38 -3.58
C ALA A 286 -23.39 -9.82 -4.02
N ASP A 287 -22.41 -10.46 -3.37
CA ASP A 287 -21.91 -11.81 -3.74
C ASP A 287 -22.82 -12.98 -3.28
N SER A 288 -24.00 -12.69 -2.72
CA SER A 288 -24.85 -13.70 -2.04
C SER A 288 -25.92 -14.36 -2.91
N THR A 289 -25.89 -14.19 -4.24
CA THR A 289 -26.96 -14.66 -5.13
C THR A 289 -26.88 -16.12 -5.59
N GLU A 290 -25.87 -16.93 -5.24
CA GLU A 290 -25.72 -18.27 -5.84
C GLU A 290 -25.68 -19.51 -4.92
N GLN A 291 -25.84 -19.43 -3.60
CA GLN A 291 -25.94 -20.68 -2.79
C GLN A 291 -27.07 -20.64 -1.76
N GLY A 292 -28.15 -21.35 -2.06
CA GLY A 292 -29.21 -21.68 -1.11
C GLY A 292 -28.74 -22.74 -0.12
N GLY A 293 -28.60 -22.37 1.15
CA GLY A 293 -28.31 -23.31 2.24
C GLY A 293 -27.98 -22.61 3.57
N ALA A 294 -28.97 -22.57 4.47
CA ALA A 294 -28.92 -22.31 5.92
C ALA A 294 -27.70 -21.55 6.51
N GLY A 295 -27.84 -20.24 6.67
CA GLY A 295 -26.96 -19.39 7.49
C GLY A 295 -27.20 -17.90 7.28
N ASN A 296 -28.28 -17.33 7.83
CA ASN A 296 -28.74 -15.96 7.54
C ASN A 296 -27.80 -14.79 7.94
N SER A 297 -26.64 -15.07 8.56
CA SER A 297 -25.76 -14.04 9.14
C SER A 297 -24.67 -13.52 8.18
N SER A 298 -24.27 -14.29 7.16
CA SER A 298 -23.16 -13.93 6.25
C SER A 298 -23.56 -12.95 5.13
N LYS A 299 -24.77 -12.40 5.19
CA LYS A 299 -25.37 -11.64 4.07
C LYS A 299 -25.19 -10.13 4.20
N TYR A 300 -24.92 -9.62 5.39
CA TYR A 300 -24.92 -8.19 5.67
C TYR A 300 -23.58 -7.75 6.25
N THR A 301 -23.14 -6.57 5.85
CA THR A 301 -21.89 -5.95 6.29
C THR A 301 -22.20 -4.68 7.07
N VAL A 302 -21.49 -4.47 8.17
CA VAL A 302 -21.66 -3.23 8.96
C VAL A 302 -21.10 -2.05 8.17
N MET A 303 -21.91 -1.00 8.02
CA MET A 303 -21.54 0.26 7.38
C MET A 303 -21.27 1.35 8.42
N SER A 304 -22.18 1.52 9.37
CA SER A 304 -22.02 2.42 10.49
C SER A 304 -22.80 1.97 11.72
N GLY A 305 -22.38 2.36 12.92
CA GLY A 305 -23.14 2.08 14.14
C GLY A 305 -22.55 2.74 15.39
N THR A 306 -23.24 2.64 16.51
CA THR A 306 -22.63 2.99 17.81
C THR A 306 -21.57 1.94 18.17
N PRO A 307 -20.51 2.32 18.91
CA PRO A 307 -19.48 1.38 19.33
C PRO A 307 -20.04 0.09 19.96
N GLU A 308 -21.04 0.24 20.83
CA GLU A 308 -21.70 -0.83 21.56
C GLU A 308 -22.50 -1.74 20.62
N LYS A 309 -23.27 -1.18 19.68
CA LYS A 309 -24.04 -1.99 18.73
C LYS A 309 -23.18 -2.69 17.69
N ILE A 310 -22.06 -2.11 17.31
CA ILE A 310 -21.09 -2.80 16.46
C ILE A 310 -20.53 -4.02 17.22
N LEU A 311 -20.14 -3.84 18.48
CA LEU A 311 -19.62 -4.94 19.31
C LEU A 311 -20.68 -6.03 19.56
N GLU A 312 -21.91 -5.64 19.90
CA GLU A 312 -23.05 -6.55 20.08
C GLU A 312 -23.32 -7.36 18.82
N HIS A 313 -23.46 -6.69 17.68
CA HIS A 313 -23.66 -7.35 16.39
C HIS A 313 -22.51 -8.32 16.06
N LEU A 314 -21.26 -7.93 16.32
CA LEU A 314 -20.12 -8.83 16.13
C LEU A 314 -20.27 -10.09 16.98
N LEU A 315 -20.57 -9.96 18.27
CA LEU A 315 -20.70 -11.14 19.14
C LEU A 315 -21.88 -12.02 18.78
N GLU A 316 -23.01 -11.45 18.36
CA GLU A 316 -24.15 -12.21 17.83
C GLU A 316 -23.74 -13.02 16.59
N THR A 317 -22.97 -12.40 15.70
CA THR A 317 -22.53 -12.96 14.42
C THR A 317 -21.24 -13.79 14.48
N ILE A 318 -20.57 -13.94 15.64
CA ILE A 318 -19.42 -14.84 15.82
C ILE A 318 -19.85 -16.30 15.56
N LYS A 319 -19.82 -16.67 14.30
CA LYS A 319 -19.69 -18.01 13.74
C LYS A 319 -18.48 -17.97 12.81
N LEU A 320 -17.28 -17.93 13.41
CA LEU A 320 -16.00 -18.24 12.74
C LEU A 320 -15.58 -17.40 11.50
N GLU A 321 -16.18 -16.23 11.21
CA GLU A 321 -15.61 -15.31 10.20
C GLU A 321 -14.50 -14.44 10.84
N TYR A 322 -13.25 -14.89 10.74
CA TYR A 322 -12.05 -14.19 11.26
C TYR A 322 -11.87 -12.77 10.70
N SER A 323 -12.45 -12.46 9.54
CA SER A 323 -12.20 -11.21 8.81
C SER A 323 -12.79 -9.98 9.52
N CYS A 324 -14.07 -10.01 9.89
CA CYS A 324 -14.80 -8.88 10.46
C CYS A 324 -14.33 -8.58 11.91
N VAL A 325 -14.08 -9.63 12.70
CA VAL A 325 -13.51 -9.47 14.05
C VAL A 325 -12.12 -8.85 13.98
N SER A 326 -11.29 -9.26 13.03
CA SER A 326 -9.98 -8.62 12.83
C SER A 326 -10.08 -7.16 12.40
N ASP A 327 -11.12 -6.74 11.66
CA ASP A 327 -11.31 -5.33 11.29
C ASP A 327 -11.64 -4.49 12.53
N PHE A 328 -12.57 -4.99 13.37
CA PHE A 328 -12.92 -4.36 14.64
C PHE A 328 -11.69 -4.27 15.56
N LEU A 329 -10.99 -5.37 15.81
CA LEU A 329 -9.85 -5.38 16.74
C LEU A 329 -8.67 -4.52 16.26
N LEU A 330 -8.43 -4.40 14.95
CA LEU A 330 -7.38 -3.52 14.44
C LEU A 330 -7.70 -2.04 14.62
N THR A 331 -8.98 -1.68 14.77
CA THR A 331 -9.43 -0.28 14.71
C THR A 331 -10.21 0.18 15.95
N HIS A 332 -10.54 -0.71 16.88
CA HIS A 332 -11.42 -0.38 18.02
C HIS A 332 -10.92 0.82 18.81
N LYS A 333 -9.61 0.98 19.05
CA LYS A 333 -9.07 2.13 19.80
C LYS A 333 -9.39 3.49 19.16
N VAL A 334 -9.77 3.55 17.88
CA VAL A 334 -10.20 4.77 17.19
C VAL A 334 -11.58 5.26 17.68
N PHE A 335 -12.49 4.35 18.02
CA PHE A 335 -13.89 4.67 18.30
C PHE A 335 -14.45 4.07 19.61
N MET A 336 -13.75 3.09 20.17
CA MET A 336 -14.05 2.36 21.41
C MET A 336 -12.72 2.02 22.14
N PRO A 337 -12.13 3.00 22.85
CA PRO A 337 -10.94 2.79 23.67
C PRO A 337 -11.14 1.67 24.71
N SER A 338 -10.06 1.15 25.28
CA SER A 338 -10.14 0.07 26.30
C SER A 338 -11.02 0.44 27.49
N SER A 339 -11.06 1.73 27.87
CA SER A 339 -11.96 2.27 28.90
C SER A 339 -13.46 2.13 28.60
N GLN A 340 -13.83 1.90 27.34
CA GLN A 340 -15.20 1.64 26.90
C GLN A 340 -15.39 0.17 26.53
N LEU A 341 -14.41 -0.43 25.84
CA LEU A 341 -14.47 -1.83 25.42
C LEU A 341 -14.51 -2.79 26.60
N CYS A 342 -13.62 -2.64 27.58
CA CYS A 342 -13.54 -3.57 28.72
C CYS A 342 -14.85 -3.58 29.53
N PRO A 343 -15.44 -2.43 29.93
CA PRO A 343 -16.75 -2.43 30.56
C PRO A 343 -17.87 -3.00 29.67
N ALA A 344 -17.87 -2.71 28.36
CA ALA A 344 -18.89 -3.25 27.46
C ALA A 344 -18.85 -4.78 27.36
N LEU A 345 -17.65 -5.38 27.41
CA LEU A 345 -17.48 -6.84 27.47
C LEU A 345 -17.91 -7.42 28.83
N GLN A 346 -17.76 -6.68 29.93
CA GLN A 346 -18.27 -7.07 31.25
C GLN A 346 -19.80 -7.00 31.33
N HIS A 347 -20.43 -6.01 30.67
CA HIS A 347 -21.87 -5.75 30.76
C HIS A 347 -22.73 -6.50 29.73
N GLN A 348 -22.13 -7.36 28.90
CA GLN A 348 -22.82 -8.14 27.87
C GLN A 348 -23.64 -9.33 28.36
N TYR A 349 -23.92 -9.41 29.66
CA TYR A 349 -24.78 -10.42 30.24
C TYR A 349 -26.18 -9.83 30.42
N PRO A 350 -27.17 -10.11 29.54
CA PRO A 350 -28.52 -9.64 29.80
C PRO A 350 -29.07 -10.40 31.01
N THR A 351 -29.54 -9.65 31.99
CA THR A 351 -30.33 -10.13 33.13
C THR A 351 -31.77 -10.51 32.72
N LEU A 352 -32.07 -10.53 31.41
CA LEU A 352 -33.41 -10.57 30.83
C LEU A 352 -33.51 -11.56 29.65
N ALA A 353 -33.02 -12.79 29.82
CA ALA A 353 -33.39 -13.86 28.89
C ALA A 353 -34.79 -14.38 29.27
N GLU A 354 -35.79 -14.18 28.40
CA GLU A 354 -37.08 -14.88 28.48
C GLU A 354 -36.88 -16.35 28.07
N GLY A 355 -37.43 -17.29 28.85
CA GLY A 355 -37.26 -18.72 28.60
C GLY A 355 -37.12 -19.54 29.89
N SER A 356 -37.00 -20.85 29.75
CA SER A 356 -36.72 -21.77 30.85
C SER A 356 -35.31 -21.54 31.43
N GLU A 357 -35.08 -21.88 32.70
CA GLU A 357 -33.77 -21.74 33.35
C GLU A 357 -32.63 -22.44 32.58
N GLN A 358 -32.94 -23.54 31.89
CA GLN A 358 -32.00 -24.25 31.02
C GLN A 358 -31.63 -23.45 29.77
N GLU A 359 -32.59 -22.80 29.11
CA GLU A 359 -32.35 -21.95 27.94
C GLU A 359 -31.55 -20.70 28.31
N LYS A 360 -31.87 -20.07 29.46
CA LYS A 360 -31.09 -18.93 29.97
C LYS A 360 -29.64 -19.32 30.25
N THR A 361 -29.42 -20.47 30.89
CA THR A 361 -28.08 -20.97 31.20
C THR A 361 -27.28 -21.27 29.92
N ALA A 362 -27.91 -21.91 28.93
CA ALA A 362 -27.29 -22.20 27.63
C ALA A 362 -26.97 -20.91 26.84
N TYR A 363 -27.87 -19.93 26.86
CA TYR A 363 -27.66 -18.62 26.23
C TYR A 363 -26.48 -17.87 26.85
N VAL A 364 -26.44 -17.78 28.18
CA VAL A 364 -25.34 -17.13 28.92
C VAL A 364 -24.00 -17.83 28.63
N LEU A 365 -23.97 -19.16 28.59
CA LEU A 365 -22.76 -19.92 28.25
C LEU A 365 -22.27 -19.62 26.82
N ASN A 366 -23.17 -19.54 25.85
CA ASN A 366 -22.83 -19.22 24.45
C ASN A 366 -22.23 -17.81 24.32
N ILE A 367 -22.84 -16.81 24.97
CA ILE A 367 -22.30 -15.44 25.00
C ILE A 367 -20.91 -15.40 25.63
N LYS A 368 -20.72 -16.11 26.76
CA LYS A 368 -19.41 -16.23 27.42
C LYS A 368 -18.35 -16.82 26.49
N GLN A 369 -18.66 -17.90 25.79
CA GLN A 369 -17.73 -18.51 24.83
C GLN A 369 -17.35 -17.55 23.69
N LYS A 370 -18.30 -16.73 23.20
CA LYS A 370 -18.05 -15.73 22.16
C LYS A 370 -17.18 -14.59 22.64
N VAL A 371 -17.43 -14.08 23.85
CA VAL A 371 -16.60 -13.05 24.51
C VAL A 371 -15.17 -13.57 24.72
N VAL A 372 -15.01 -14.78 25.28
CA VAL A 372 -13.69 -15.41 25.47
C VAL A 372 -12.95 -15.56 24.15
N LYS A 373 -13.65 -15.94 23.07
CA LYS A 373 -13.05 -16.05 21.74
C LYS A 373 -12.59 -14.69 21.20
N LEU A 374 -13.40 -13.65 21.35
CA LEU A 374 -13.05 -12.29 20.94
C LEU A 374 -11.84 -11.79 21.73
N VAL A 375 -11.84 -11.96 23.05
CA VAL A 375 -10.71 -11.59 23.93
C VAL A 375 -9.46 -12.39 23.57
N GLY A 376 -9.58 -13.69 23.29
CA GLY A 376 -8.46 -14.51 22.83
C GLY A 376 -7.84 -13.99 21.52
N GLN A 377 -8.67 -13.52 20.58
CA GLN A 377 -8.19 -12.88 19.35
C GLN A 377 -7.58 -11.49 19.61
N TRP A 378 -8.11 -10.73 20.56
CA TRP A 378 -7.56 -9.45 20.98
C TRP A 378 -6.17 -9.60 21.61
N VAL A 379 -6.01 -10.57 22.51
CA VAL A 379 -4.73 -10.94 23.12
C VAL A 379 -3.74 -11.44 22.07
N ALA A 380 -4.17 -12.30 21.15
CA ALA A 380 -3.32 -12.79 20.06
C ALA A 380 -2.86 -11.66 19.12
N LEU A 381 -3.71 -10.65 18.89
CA LEU A 381 -3.42 -9.53 18.01
C LEU A 381 -2.47 -8.52 18.66
N PHE A 382 -2.69 -8.12 19.91
CA PHE A 382 -1.93 -7.05 20.55
C PHE A 382 -0.72 -7.56 21.34
N GLY A 383 -0.77 -8.79 21.84
CA GLY A 383 0.30 -9.43 22.61
C GLY A 383 0.81 -8.54 23.75
N LEU A 384 2.11 -8.22 23.72
CA LEU A 384 2.75 -7.40 24.75
C LEU A 384 2.22 -5.96 24.83
N HIS A 385 1.60 -5.42 23.78
CA HIS A 385 1.05 -4.06 23.78
C HIS A 385 -0.12 -3.89 24.77
N LEU A 386 -0.76 -4.99 25.21
CA LEU A 386 -1.81 -4.92 26.24
C LEU A 386 -1.24 -4.61 27.62
N LYS A 387 0.03 -4.93 27.88
CA LYS A 387 0.70 -4.60 29.16
C LYS A 387 0.92 -3.09 29.33
N GLU A 388 1.00 -2.36 28.21
CA GLU A 388 1.19 -0.91 28.21
C GLU A 388 -0.15 -0.15 28.41
N ASP A 389 -1.27 -0.85 28.36
CA ASP A 389 -2.61 -0.31 28.57
C ASP A 389 -3.13 -0.78 29.94
N PRO A 390 -3.09 0.07 30.98
CA PRO A 390 -3.41 -0.35 32.35
C PRO A 390 -4.85 -0.84 32.49
N ILE A 391 -5.79 -0.31 31.69
CA ILE A 391 -7.20 -0.73 31.74
C ILE A 391 -7.37 -2.10 31.10
N ALA A 392 -6.70 -2.34 29.97
CA ALA A 392 -6.72 -3.64 29.32
C ALA A 392 -6.04 -4.71 30.19
N LEU A 393 -4.93 -4.36 30.83
CA LEU A 393 -4.19 -5.24 31.73
C LEU A 393 -5.04 -5.58 32.97
N ASP A 394 -5.63 -4.56 33.61
CA ASP A 394 -6.53 -4.74 34.77
C ASP A 394 -7.70 -5.66 34.44
N PHE A 395 -8.37 -5.43 33.31
CA PHE A 395 -9.45 -6.31 32.81
C PHE A 395 -8.98 -7.76 32.59
N LEU A 396 -7.78 -7.97 32.05
CA LEU A 396 -7.24 -9.31 31.82
C LEU A 396 -6.82 -10.01 33.12
N GLU A 397 -6.27 -9.26 34.07
CA GLU A 397 -5.77 -9.77 35.36
C GLU A 397 -6.88 -9.97 36.41
N HIS A 398 -7.96 -9.20 36.36
CA HIS A 398 -9.04 -9.26 37.35
C HIS A 398 -10.30 -9.93 36.81
N ASP A 399 -10.68 -9.70 35.54
CA ASP A 399 -11.96 -10.15 35.00
C ASP A 399 -11.88 -11.38 34.08
N VAL A 400 -10.78 -11.58 33.36
CA VAL A 400 -10.57 -12.78 32.51
C VAL A 400 -10.04 -13.98 33.33
N THR A 401 -9.47 -13.71 34.50
CA THR A 401 -8.99 -14.70 35.49
C THR A 401 -10.12 -15.51 36.13
N PHE A 402 -11.39 -15.13 35.90
CA PHE A 402 -12.55 -15.99 36.19
C PHE A 402 -12.65 -17.22 35.28
N TYR A 403 -11.78 -17.36 34.26
CA TYR A 403 -11.84 -18.46 33.29
C TYR A 403 -10.58 -19.35 33.18
N PHE A 404 -9.41 -19.06 33.77
CA PHE A 404 -8.27 -20.00 33.80
C PHE A 404 -7.30 -19.82 35.00
N LEU A 405 -7.08 -20.93 35.75
CA LEU A 405 -6.02 -21.37 36.70
C LEU A 405 -5.28 -20.39 37.66
N SER A 406 -5.08 -20.90 38.89
CA SER A 406 -4.67 -20.26 40.17
C SER A 406 -3.24 -19.68 40.25
N SER A 407 -3.08 -18.58 40.99
CA SER A 407 -1.86 -17.81 41.24
C SER A 407 -0.93 -18.35 42.36
N SER A 408 -0.84 -19.66 42.55
CA SER A 408 -0.16 -20.27 43.71
C SER A 408 0.94 -21.28 43.36
N ASP A 409 1.54 -21.17 42.17
CA ASP A 409 2.69 -22.00 41.79
C ASP A 409 4.04 -21.37 42.20
N LEU A 410 4.94 -22.18 42.78
CA LEU A 410 6.25 -21.80 43.32
C LEU A 410 7.34 -21.89 42.24
N VAL A 411 8.25 -20.90 42.18
CA VAL A 411 9.36 -20.85 41.21
C VAL A 411 10.71 -20.75 41.93
N LEU A 412 11.76 -21.31 41.31
CA LEU A 412 13.13 -21.39 41.84
C LEU A 412 13.91 -20.12 41.46
N TYR A 413 14.40 -19.36 42.46
CA TYR A 413 15.19 -18.14 42.27
C TYR A 413 16.69 -18.45 42.31
N GLU A 414 17.52 -17.82 41.47
CA GLU A 414 18.99 -17.93 41.52
C GLU A 414 19.61 -16.56 41.83
N ILE A 415 20.18 -16.41 43.03
CA ILE A 415 20.73 -15.13 43.53
C ILE A 415 22.23 -15.29 43.81
N TYR A 416 23.05 -14.39 43.27
CA TYR A 416 24.52 -14.45 43.36
C TYR A 416 25.06 -13.41 44.35
N ARG A 417 26.01 -13.84 45.19
CA ARG A 417 26.78 -12.94 46.06
C ARG A 417 27.95 -12.28 45.30
N PRO A 418 28.55 -11.21 45.85
CA PRO A 418 29.74 -10.57 45.26
C PRO A 418 30.97 -11.49 45.11
N ASP A 419 30.97 -12.67 45.75
CA ASP A 419 32.00 -13.71 45.65
C ASP A 419 31.63 -14.85 44.66
N ASN A 420 30.58 -14.67 43.85
CA ASN A 420 30.13 -15.57 42.77
C ASN A 420 29.65 -16.98 43.20
N LYS A 421 29.20 -17.17 44.44
CA LYS A 421 28.49 -18.40 44.86
C LYS A 421 26.95 -18.24 44.74
N PRO A 422 26.23 -19.19 44.10
CA PRO A 422 24.77 -19.12 43.93
C PRO A 422 23.99 -19.55 45.19
N LEU A 423 22.83 -18.93 45.41
CA LEU A 423 21.79 -19.31 46.38
C LEU A 423 20.48 -19.59 45.63
N THR A 424 19.81 -20.71 45.94
CA THR A 424 18.60 -21.18 45.25
C THR A 424 17.39 -21.42 46.16
N PRO A 425 16.62 -20.37 46.55
CA PRO A 425 15.35 -20.52 47.26
C PRO A 425 14.14 -20.70 46.32
N MET A 426 13.10 -21.42 46.76
CA MET A 426 11.79 -21.50 46.06
C MET A 426 10.78 -20.53 46.70
N LEU A 427 10.22 -19.61 45.92
CA LEU A 427 9.33 -18.55 46.41
C LEU A 427 8.15 -18.30 45.44
N PRO A 428 7.00 -17.76 45.91
CA PRO A 428 5.89 -17.36 45.06
C PRO A 428 6.27 -16.27 44.04
N VAL A 429 5.60 -16.26 42.88
CA VAL A 429 5.90 -15.36 41.74
C VAL A 429 5.76 -13.86 42.09
N ASN A 430 4.92 -13.52 43.07
CA ASN A 430 4.62 -12.14 43.47
C ASN A 430 5.45 -11.62 44.67
N THR A 431 6.50 -12.33 45.09
CA THR A 431 7.34 -11.92 46.24
C THR A 431 8.00 -10.56 46.00
N SER A 432 7.92 -9.65 46.98
CA SER A 432 8.44 -8.27 46.89
C SER A 432 9.96 -8.18 47.11
N VAL A 433 10.60 -7.09 46.64
CA VAL A 433 12.04 -6.83 46.89
C VAL A 433 12.38 -6.81 48.38
N GLN A 434 11.50 -6.26 49.22
CA GLN A 434 11.68 -6.21 50.67
C GLN A 434 11.64 -7.61 51.32
N GLU A 435 10.80 -8.51 50.81
CA GLU A 435 10.71 -9.91 51.26
C GLU A 435 11.86 -10.78 50.73
N ILE A 436 12.39 -10.47 49.53
CA ILE A 436 13.60 -11.10 48.98
C ILE A 436 14.85 -10.68 49.78
N MET A 437 14.96 -9.39 50.14
CA MET A 437 16.07 -8.87 50.94
C MET A 437 16.01 -9.35 52.40
N SER A 438 14.81 -9.54 52.98
CA SER A 438 14.65 -10.10 54.33
C SER A 438 14.96 -11.60 54.40
N ALA A 439 14.67 -12.37 53.34
CA ALA A 439 15.04 -13.78 53.20
C ALA A 439 16.57 -14.01 53.03
N LEU A 440 17.34 -12.98 52.65
CA LEU A 440 18.79 -13.03 52.40
C LEU A 440 19.67 -12.54 53.58
N GLY A 441 19.06 -12.07 54.66
CA GLY A 441 19.70 -11.99 55.98
C GLY A 441 20.80 -10.92 56.18
N LYS A 442 20.72 -9.74 55.56
CA LYS A 442 21.51 -8.55 55.98
C LYS A 442 20.74 -7.24 55.72
N ALA A 443 20.29 -6.61 56.80
CA ALA A 443 19.76 -5.25 56.84
C ALA A 443 20.90 -4.28 57.23
N GLY A 444 21.05 -3.15 56.52
CA GLY A 444 21.95 -2.06 56.94
C GLY A 444 22.57 -1.28 55.79
N GLU A 445 22.04 -0.07 55.59
CA GLU A 445 22.49 1.18 54.95
C GLU A 445 23.66 1.17 53.93
N ASP A 446 23.41 1.83 52.78
CA ASP A 446 24.26 2.04 51.59
C ASP A 446 24.41 0.91 50.55
N HIS A 447 23.38 0.09 50.37
CA HIS A 447 23.28 -0.86 49.26
C HIS A 447 21.96 -0.75 48.48
N VAL A 448 22.06 -0.55 47.15
CA VAL A 448 20.96 -0.45 46.20
C VAL A 448 20.92 -1.65 45.24
N LEU A 449 19.79 -2.33 45.08
CA LEU A 449 19.65 -3.41 44.09
C LEU A 449 19.50 -2.82 42.66
N ILE A 450 20.48 -2.98 41.76
CA ILE A 450 20.48 -2.31 40.43
C ILE A 450 20.70 -3.31 39.30
N LYS A 451 19.80 -3.48 38.35
CA LYS A 451 19.97 -4.42 37.22
C LYS A 451 21.10 -3.97 36.29
N MET A 452 21.89 -4.91 35.79
CA MET A 452 23.12 -4.74 35.02
C MET A 452 23.14 -5.68 33.82
N ASN A 453 23.19 -5.13 32.60
CA ASN A 453 23.24 -5.91 31.36
C ASN A 453 24.69 -6.31 30.98
N SER A 454 24.85 -7.07 29.90
CA SER A 454 26.14 -7.63 29.43
C SER A 454 27.19 -6.59 28.99
N THR A 455 26.87 -5.30 29.02
CA THR A 455 27.78 -4.19 28.71
C THR A 455 28.13 -3.33 29.94
N GLY A 456 27.62 -3.69 31.14
CA GLY A 456 27.99 -3.06 32.42
C GLY A 456 27.11 -1.89 32.89
N GLU A 457 25.95 -1.68 32.26
CA GLU A 457 25.05 -0.53 32.50
C GLU A 457 24.04 -0.80 33.63
N ARG A 458 23.77 0.16 34.54
CA ARG A 458 23.17 -0.04 35.88
C ARG A 458 21.82 0.70 36.08
N ALA A 459 20.66 0.03 36.35
CA ALA A 459 19.37 0.64 36.78
C ALA A 459 18.73 0.17 38.13
N GLN A 460 18.37 1.08 39.06
CA GLN A 460 18.05 0.78 40.49
C GLN A 460 16.58 0.37 40.68
N LEU A 461 16.33 -0.71 41.41
CA LEU A 461 15.00 -1.17 41.78
C LEU A 461 14.52 -0.52 43.10
N LYS A 462 13.25 -0.13 43.16
CA LYS A 462 12.61 0.40 44.37
C LYS A 462 12.20 -0.75 45.32
N LEU A 463 12.18 -0.49 46.63
CA LEU A 463 11.97 -1.51 47.68
C LEU A 463 10.56 -2.13 47.68
N ASP A 464 9.59 -1.45 47.09
CA ASP A 464 8.17 -1.83 46.96
C ASP A 464 7.85 -2.59 45.65
N ALA A 465 8.84 -2.82 44.79
CA ALA A 465 8.62 -3.51 43.52
C ALA A 465 8.36 -5.02 43.72
N THR A 466 7.34 -5.55 43.02
CA THR A 466 7.00 -6.99 42.96
C THR A 466 7.32 -7.56 41.56
N ALA A 467 7.38 -8.89 41.43
CA ALA A 467 7.64 -9.60 40.16
C ALA A 467 9.00 -9.29 39.47
N VAL A 468 10.06 -9.09 40.26
CA VAL A 468 11.41 -8.72 39.75
C VAL A 468 12.03 -9.78 38.82
N TYR A 469 11.68 -11.06 38.98
CA TYR A 469 12.22 -12.16 38.19
C TYR A 469 11.78 -12.12 36.71
N THR A 470 10.54 -11.68 36.43
CA THR A 470 9.98 -11.64 35.07
C THR A 470 10.34 -10.37 34.30
N ALA A 471 11.01 -9.42 34.96
CA ALA A 471 11.39 -8.12 34.40
C ALA A 471 12.87 -8.02 33.98
N LEU A 472 13.61 -9.13 33.95
CA LEU A 472 15.01 -9.19 33.51
C LEU A 472 15.12 -9.61 32.04
N GLY A 473 15.90 -8.87 31.25
CA GLY A 473 16.27 -9.27 29.90
C GLY A 473 17.24 -10.47 29.88
N LEU A 474 17.41 -11.09 28.71
CA LEU A 474 18.13 -12.36 28.50
C LEU A 474 19.59 -12.43 29.03
N ASN A 475 20.23 -11.30 29.39
CA ASN A 475 21.58 -11.24 29.97
C ASN A 475 21.73 -10.18 31.09
N GLU A 476 20.70 -9.97 31.91
CA GLU A 476 20.70 -8.97 32.99
C GLU A 476 20.91 -9.60 34.40
N ARG A 477 21.67 -8.92 35.28
CA ARG A 477 22.06 -9.34 36.67
C ARG A 477 22.09 -8.13 37.62
N LEU A 478 21.82 -8.24 38.93
CA LEU A 478 21.67 -7.10 39.84
C LEU A 478 23.00 -6.70 40.60
N PHE A 479 23.37 -5.41 40.75
CA PHE A 479 24.59 -4.79 41.38
C PHE A 479 24.26 -3.48 42.17
N ILE A 480 25.13 -2.42 42.42
CA ILE A 480 24.88 -1.01 43.03
C ILE A 480 25.75 0.19 42.42
N CYS A 481 25.25 1.47 42.26
CA CYS A 481 25.93 2.87 42.18
C CYS A 481 25.95 3.80 40.87
N THR A 482 26.41 5.10 40.97
CA THR A 482 26.04 6.47 40.34
C THR A 482 26.86 7.16 39.14
N ILE A 483 26.41 8.33 38.54
CA ILE A 483 26.64 8.90 37.14
C ILE A 483 27.05 10.43 37.00
N SER A 484 27.72 10.90 35.89
CA SER A 484 27.32 12.06 34.99
C SER A 484 28.23 12.42 33.77
N GLU A 485 27.68 12.78 32.56
CA GLU A 485 27.97 14.00 31.68
C GLU A 485 27.39 13.96 30.21
N THR A 486 27.49 15.06 29.41
CA THR A 486 26.61 15.56 28.27
C THR A 486 27.24 15.63 26.82
N PRO A 487 26.49 15.91 25.68
CA PRO A 487 26.84 15.49 24.27
C PRO A 487 27.36 16.52 23.19
N LEU A 488 27.72 16.02 21.98
CA LEU A 488 28.79 16.48 21.02
C LEU A 488 28.42 16.86 19.54
N LYS A 489 29.43 17.38 18.80
CA LYS A 489 29.51 17.97 17.42
C LYS A 489 29.13 17.10 16.19
N GLU A 490 28.66 15.86 16.34
CA GLU A 490 28.60 14.83 15.27
C GLU A 490 27.41 14.97 14.28
N GLN A 491 26.61 16.03 14.39
CA GLN A 491 25.33 16.19 13.69
C GLN A 491 25.42 16.79 12.27
N GLN A 492 26.61 17.02 11.71
CA GLN A 492 26.79 17.71 10.41
C GLN A 492 26.89 16.78 9.17
N GLY A 493 26.73 15.46 9.37
CA GLY A 493 26.89 14.44 8.32
C GLY A 493 28.35 14.25 7.90
N PRO A 494 28.66 13.27 7.02
CA PRO A 494 30.04 13.00 6.59
C PRO A 494 30.57 14.10 5.66
N GLU A 495 31.87 14.42 5.79
CA GLU A 495 32.59 15.33 4.88
C GLU A 495 33.28 14.58 3.73
N GLN A 496 33.53 13.27 3.88
CA GLN A 496 34.15 12.41 2.87
C GLN A 496 33.24 11.20 2.58
N GLY A 497 33.17 10.80 1.30
CA GLY A 497 32.41 9.62 0.87
C GLY A 497 33.11 8.30 1.21
N SER A 498 32.40 7.18 1.04
CA SER A 498 32.91 5.82 1.30
C SER A 498 33.02 4.97 0.03
N ALA A 499 33.15 5.60 -1.13
CA ALA A 499 33.19 4.96 -2.45
C ALA A 499 34.24 3.84 -2.58
N ASP A 500 35.44 4.02 -2.03
CA ASP A 500 36.51 3.01 -2.09
C ASP A 500 36.19 1.76 -1.24
N VAL A 501 35.42 1.93 -0.17
CA VAL A 501 34.90 0.81 0.65
C VAL A 501 33.80 0.07 -0.12
N LEU A 502 32.87 0.83 -0.71
CA LEU A 502 31.78 0.28 -1.51
C LEU A 502 32.28 -0.47 -2.74
N GLU A 503 33.36 -0.02 -3.37
CA GLU A 503 33.95 -0.71 -4.53
C GLU A 503 34.30 -2.17 -4.21
N GLN A 504 34.85 -2.42 -3.01
CA GLN A 504 35.33 -3.73 -2.57
C GLN A 504 34.23 -4.74 -2.22
N MET A 505 33.01 -4.27 -1.95
CA MET A 505 31.85 -5.08 -1.59
C MET A 505 31.05 -5.49 -2.84
N SER A 506 30.52 -6.72 -2.92
CA SER A 506 29.70 -7.07 -4.08
C SER A 506 28.30 -6.43 -4.01
N SER A 507 27.72 -6.04 -5.15
CA SER A 507 26.35 -5.49 -5.18
C SER A 507 25.31 -6.48 -4.63
N LYS A 508 25.57 -7.79 -4.76
CA LYS A 508 24.67 -8.83 -4.25
C LYS A 508 24.75 -8.93 -2.73
N ASP A 509 25.94 -8.83 -2.15
CA ASP A 509 26.11 -8.90 -0.69
C ASP A 509 25.55 -7.64 -0.02
N ILE A 510 25.77 -6.46 -0.61
CA ILE A 510 25.13 -5.21 -0.17
C ILE A 510 23.61 -5.34 -0.19
N ALA A 511 23.02 -5.80 -1.31
CA ALA A 511 21.57 -5.97 -1.43
C ALA A 511 21.04 -7.02 -0.43
N SER A 512 21.76 -8.13 -0.21
CA SER A 512 21.39 -9.14 0.77
C SER A 512 21.39 -8.60 2.19
N GLU A 513 22.41 -7.86 2.62
CA GLU A 513 22.44 -7.28 3.97
C GLU A 513 21.42 -6.13 4.13
N LEU A 514 21.15 -5.34 3.09
CA LEU A 514 20.03 -4.39 3.07
C LEU A 514 18.71 -5.12 3.32
N THR A 515 18.44 -6.18 2.57
CA THR A 515 17.23 -6.99 2.71
C THR A 515 17.13 -7.68 4.07
N ASN A 516 18.22 -8.23 4.59
CA ASN A 516 18.24 -8.84 5.92
C ASN A 516 17.87 -7.82 7.00
N TYR A 517 18.51 -6.65 6.99
CA TYR A 517 18.25 -5.62 7.99
C TYR A 517 16.84 -5.02 7.86
N ASP A 518 16.37 -4.80 6.63
CA ASP A 518 15.00 -4.32 6.40
C ASP A 518 13.96 -5.33 6.89
N TRP A 519 14.19 -6.65 6.75
CA TRP A 519 13.31 -7.68 7.31
C TRP A 519 13.30 -7.67 8.84
N GLU A 520 14.45 -7.43 9.50
CA GLU A 520 14.52 -7.27 10.95
C GLU A 520 13.61 -6.11 11.42
N LEU A 521 13.72 -4.94 10.77
CA LEU A 521 12.90 -3.76 11.07
C LEU A 521 11.41 -3.96 10.74
N PHE A 522 11.11 -4.55 9.57
CA PHE A 522 9.73 -4.79 9.12
C PHE A 522 8.99 -5.83 9.96
N THR A 523 9.71 -6.82 10.50
CA THR A 523 9.15 -7.84 11.39
C THR A 523 8.97 -7.29 12.81
N ALA A 524 9.87 -6.42 13.28
CA ALA A 524 9.75 -5.76 14.59
C ALA A 524 8.54 -4.82 14.67
N MET A 525 8.12 -4.24 13.55
CA MET A 525 6.94 -3.38 13.47
C MET A 525 5.65 -4.12 13.78
N HIS A 526 4.92 -3.68 14.81
CA HIS A 526 3.60 -4.18 15.09
C HIS A 526 2.56 -3.53 14.16
N GLU A 527 1.57 -4.30 13.73
CA GLU A 527 0.60 -3.88 12.70
C GLU A 527 -0.35 -2.76 13.19
N VAL A 528 -0.59 -2.68 14.51
CA VAL A 528 -1.37 -1.58 15.11
C VAL A 528 -0.63 -0.23 15.10
N GLU A 529 0.71 -0.24 14.99
CA GLU A 529 1.50 1.00 14.90
C GLU A 529 1.09 1.83 13.67
N LEU A 530 0.70 1.16 12.58
CA LEU A 530 0.20 1.81 11.36
C LEU A 530 -1.05 2.65 11.64
N VAL A 531 -1.98 2.14 12.45
CA VAL A 531 -3.22 2.85 12.80
C VAL A 531 -2.90 4.07 13.68
N TYR A 532 -2.05 3.91 14.69
CA TYR A 532 -1.66 5.00 15.58
C TYR A 532 -0.89 6.10 14.86
N TYR A 533 0.00 5.72 13.94
CA TYR A 533 0.75 6.65 13.13
C TYR A 533 -0.16 7.51 12.25
N ILE A 534 -1.13 6.89 11.58
CA ILE A 534 -2.06 7.58 10.66
C ILE A 534 -3.04 8.50 11.38
N PHE A 535 -3.57 8.10 12.55
CA PHE A 535 -4.51 8.92 13.30
C PHE A 535 -3.84 9.98 14.18
N GLY A 536 -2.53 9.82 14.41
CA GLY A 536 -1.71 10.64 15.29
C GLY A 536 -1.56 10.00 16.68
N ARG A 537 -0.31 9.68 17.04
CA ARG A 537 0.06 9.04 18.32
C ARG A 537 -0.53 9.71 19.56
N HIS A 538 -0.64 11.04 19.55
CA HIS A 538 -1.18 11.83 20.66
C HIS A 538 -2.62 11.48 21.06
N LYS A 539 -3.39 10.83 20.17
CA LYS A 539 -4.76 10.39 20.44
C LYS A 539 -4.83 9.05 21.18
N PHE A 540 -3.71 8.35 21.32
CA PHE A 540 -3.64 7.02 21.91
C PHE A 540 -2.62 7.04 23.07
N PRO A 541 -3.06 7.35 24.30
CA PRO A 541 -2.19 7.30 25.48
C PRO A 541 -1.53 5.92 25.62
N GLY A 542 -0.22 5.90 25.91
CA GLY A 542 0.57 4.67 26.01
C GLY A 542 0.99 4.04 24.67
N ALA A 543 0.47 4.49 23.53
CA ALA A 543 0.84 3.93 22.23
C ALA A 543 2.28 4.29 21.83
N ILE A 544 2.97 3.33 21.22
CA ILE A 544 4.32 3.45 20.66
C ILE A 544 4.24 3.16 19.16
N THR A 545 4.94 3.98 18.36
CA THR A 545 5.07 3.85 16.88
C THR A 545 6.54 3.74 16.45
N ALA A 546 7.41 3.44 17.41
CA ALA A 546 8.86 3.56 17.25
C ALA A 546 9.41 2.63 16.17
N ASN A 547 8.90 1.40 16.04
CA ASN A 547 9.41 0.44 15.06
C ASN A 547 8.99 0.84 13.64
N LEU A 548 7.74 1.25 13.45
CA LEU A 548 7.26 1.81 12.19
C LEU A 548 8.07 3.06 11.81
N GLU A 549 8.26 4.00 12.72
CA GLU A 549 9.03 5.22 12.46
C GLU A 549 10.50 4.91 12.12
N ARG A 550 11.10 3.92 12.78
CA ARG A 550 12.44 3.43 12.45
C ARG A 550 12.50 2.89 11.03
N PHE A 551 11.48 2.13 10.61
CA PHE A 551 11.41 1.55 9.28
C PHE A 551 11.13 2.61 8.19
N VAL A 552 10.30 3.61 8.47
CA VAL A 552 10.09 4.76 7.59
C VAL A 552 11.36 5.59 7.46
N ARG A 553 12.06 5.85 8.58
CA ARG A 553 13.36 6.53 8.57
C ARG A 553 14.39 5.78 7.74
N ARG A 554 14.40 4.44 7.81
CA ARG A 554 15.31 3.59 7.04
C ARG A 554 15.18 3.81 5.53
N PHE A 555 13.96 3.98 5.01
CA PHE A 555 13.75 4.30 3.60
C PHE A 555 14.49 5.59 3.20
N ASN A 556 14.33 6.65 3.99
CA ASN A 556 14.99 7.93 3.74
C ASN A 556 16.52 7.82 3.89
N GLU A 557 17.00 7.05 4.87
CA GLU A 557 18.44 6.81 5.05
C GLU A 557 19.08 6.16 3.82
N VAL A 558 18.47 5.08 3.28
CA VAL A 558 18.98 4.40 2.07
C VAL A 558 18.93 5.34 0.86
N GLN A 559 17.87 6.13 0.70
CA GLN A 559 17.76 7.13 -0.37
C GLN A 559 18.90 8.17 -0.28
N HIS A 560 19.13 8.74 0.91
CA HIS A 560 20.17 9.75 1.11
C HIS A 560 21.59 9.18 1.07
N TRP A 561 21.77 7.89 1.39
CA TRP A 561 23.04 7.21 1.20
C TRP A 561 23.47 7.20 -0.27
N VAL A 562 22.57 6.83 -1.20
CA VAL A 562 22.84 6.89 -2.64
C VAL A 562 23.25 8.30 -3.07
N LEU A 563 22.52 9.31 -2.59
CA LEU A 563 22.80 10.72 -2.89
C LEU A 563 24.17 11.16 -2.38
N THR A 564 24.45 10.86 -1.12
CA THR A 564 25.67 11.24 -0.41
C THR A 564 26.89 10.67 -1.11
N GLU A 565 26.86 9.37 -1.40
CA GLU A 565 27.98 8.66 -2.01
C GLU A 565 28.26 9.14 -3.44
N LEU A 566 27.23 9.43 -4.24
CA LEU A 566 27.42 9.96 -5.59
C LEU A 566 27.86 11.43 -5.61
N CYS A 567 27.35 12.26 -4.68
CA CYS A 567 27.70 13.68 -4.61
C CYS A 567 29.09 13.94 -4.00
N LEU A 568 29.58 13.04 -3.13
CA LEU A 568 30.93 13.13 -2.54
C LEU A 568 32.01 12.44 -3.40
N CYS A 569 31.63 11.72 -4.46
CA CYS A 569 32.59 11.09 -5.36
C CYS A 569 33.02 12.07 -6.46
N GLU A 570 34.13 12.78 -6.25
CA GLU A 570 34.63 13.81 -7.19
C GLU A 570 35.12 13.22 -8.53
N ASP A 571 35.79 12.06 -8.49
CA ASP A 571 36.32 11.41 -9.69
C ASP A 571 35.19 10.89 -10.60
N LEU A 572 35.16 11.37 -11.85
CA LEU A 572 34.11 11.05 -12.82
C LEU A 572 34.02 9.54 -13.13
N VAL A 573 35.16 8.85 -13.25
CA VAL A 573 35.20 7.43 -13.62
C VAL A 573 34.71 6.58 -12.46
N LYS A 574 35.21 6.83 -11.25
CA LYS A 574 34.73 6.18 -10.02
C LYS A 574 33.25 6.45 -9.79
N ARG A 575 32.78 7.68 -9.99
CA ARG A 575 31.36 8.04 -9.84
C ARG A 575 30.47 7.30 -10.85
N ALA A 576 30.90 7.16 -12.11
CA ALA A 576 30.17 6.37 -13.10
C ALA A 576 30.12 4.88 -12.73
N MET A 577 31.20 4.32 -12.18
CA MET A 577 31.22 2.94 -11.67
C MET A 577 30.27 2.78 -10.47
N LEU A 578 30.24 3.75 -9.56
CA LEU A 578 29.36 3.78 -8.40
C LEU A 578 27.89 3.89 -8.81
N LEU A 579 27.56 4.74 -9.79
CA LEU A 579 26.23 4.84 -10.38
C LEU A 579 25.76 3.48 -10.96
N LYS A 580 26.61 2.84 -11.76
CA LYS A 580 26.36 1.48 -12.28
C LYS A 580 26.17 0.47 -11.14
N LYS A 581 26.91 0.61 -10.04
CA LYS A 581 26.81 -0.26 -8.87
C LYS A 581 25.45 -0.14 -8.18
N PHE A 582 24.95 1.08 -7.98
CA PHE A 582 23.62 1.32 -7.41
C PHE A 582 22.49 0.79 -8.29
N ILE A 583 22.58 0.95 -9.61
CA ILE A 583 21.60 0.34 -10.55
C ILE A 583 21.60 -1.20 -10.41
N LYS A 584 22.78 -1.81 -10.25
CA LYS A 584 22.89 -3.26 -10.00
C LYS A 584 22.30 -3.66 -8.63
N ILE A 585 22.55 -2.88 -7.58
CA ILE A 585 21.95 -3.09 -6.24
C ILE A 585 20.43 -3.04 -6.34
N ALA A 586 19.85 -2.04 -7.01
CA ALA A 586 18.41 -1.94 -7.22
C ALA A 586 17.83 -3.17 -7.95
N SER A 587 18.49 -3.64 -9.02
CA SER A 587 18.08 -4.88 -9.70
C SER A 587 18.00 -6.08 -8.76
N VAL A 588 19.03 -6.28 -7.93
CA VAL A 588 19.08 -7.40 -6.98
C VAL A 588 18.03 -7.25 -5.88
N LEU A 589 17.80 -6.03 -5.35
CA LEU A 589 16.75 -5.77 -4.35
C LEU A 589 15.35 -6.12 -4.89
N LYS A 590 15.08 -5.77 -6.15
CA LYS A 590 13.84 -6.15 -6.84
C LYS A 590 13.71 -7.67 -6.97
N GLU A 591 14.78 -8.36 -7.36
CA GLU A 591 14.83 -9.84 -7.45
C GLU A 591 14.59 -10.50 -6.09
N GLN A 592 15.13 -9.92 -5.02
CA GLN A 592 14.94 -10.36 -3.63
C GLN A 592 13.56 -10.00 -3.05
N LYS A 593 12.68 -9.39 -3.84
CA LYS A 593 11.37 -8.87 -3.42
C LYS A 593 11.44 -7.87 -2.25
N ASN A 594 12.57 -7.19 -2.08
CA ASN A 594 12.68 -6.04 -1.18
C ASN A 594 12.36 -4.77 -1.95
N LEU A 595 11.06 -4.52 -2.15
CA LEU A 595 10.62 -3.37 -2.93
C LEU A 595 10.85 -2.05 -2.18
N ASN A 596 10.85 -2.05 -0.85
CA ASN A 596 11.10 -0.84 -0.05
C ASN A 596 12.48 -0.24 -0.34
N SER A 597 13.55 -1.01 -0.18
CA SER A 597 14.91 -0.52 -0.48
C SER A 597 15.18 -0.39 -1.98
N PHE A 598 14.55 -1.22 -2.82
CA PHE A 598 14.58 -1.00 -4.27
C PHE A 598 14.11 0.42 -4.64
N PHE A 599 12.93 0.82 -4.13
CA PHE A 599 12.42 2.16 -4.36
C PHE A 599 13.32 3.22 -3.72
N ALA A 600 13.80 3.02 -2.50
CA ALA A 600 14.71 3.98 -1.85
C ALA A 600 15.96 4.28 -2.71
N VAL A 601 16.60 3.23 -3.25
CA VAL A 601 17.74 3.39 -4.15
C VAL A 601 17.34 4.11 -5.43
N MET A 602 16.22 3.72 -6.06
CA MET A 602 15.76 4.34 -7.29
C MET A 602 15.36 5.81 -7.10
N PHE A 603 14.73 6.19 -5.98
CA PHE A 603 14.45 7.60 -5.63
C PHE A 603 15.74 8.40 -5.42
N GLY A 604 16.79 7.78 -4.87
CA GLY A 604 18.12 8.39 -4.79
C GLY A 604 18.70 8.66 -6.19
N LEU A 605 18.60 7.69 -7.10
CA LEU A 605 19.08 7.81 -8.48
C LEU A 605 18.28 8.83 -9.31
N SER A 606 16.96 8.90 -9.12
CA SER A 606 16.06 9.83 -9.83
C SER A 606 16.04 11.24 -9.21
N ASN A 607 16.78 11.48 -8.12
CA ASN A 607 16.87 12.82 -7.52
C ASN A 607 17.52 13.81 -8.49
N SER A 608 17.03 15.05 -8.50
CA SER A 608 17.53 16.13 -9.36
C SER A 608 19.04 16.42 -9.21
N ALA A 609 19.63 16.15 -8.04
CA ALA A 609 21.08 16.29 -7.80
C ALA A 609 21.90 15.21 -8.52
N ILE A 610 21.32 14.05 -8.83
CA ILE A 610 22.00 12.97 -9.55
C ILE A 610 21.64 12.99 -11.03
N GLN A 611 20.38 13.21 -11.37
CA GLN A 611 19.90 13.25 -12.77
C GLN A 611 20.59 14.31 -13.61
N ARG A 612 21.05 15.40 -13.00
CA ARG A 612 21.77 16.46 -13.72
C ARG A 612 23.20 16.11 -14.10
N LEU A 613 23.80 15.06 -13.54
CA LEU A 613 25.21 14.72 -13.74
C LEU A 613 25.44 14.08 -15.13
N TYR A 614 25.22 14.85 -16.20
CA TYR A 614 25.12 14.34 -17.57
C TYR A 614 26.39 13.60 -18.01
N LYS A 615 27.57 14.13 -17.67
CA LYS A 615 28.88 13.49 -17.95
C LYS A 615 28.98 12.10 -17.30
N THR A 616 28.39 11.94 -16.12
CA THR A 616 28.38 10.66 -15.38
C THR A 616 27.42 9.66 -16.01
N TRP A 617 26.20 10.09 -16.35
CA TRP A 617 25.20 9.27 -17.05
C TRP A 617 25.64 8.90 -18.47
N GLU A 618 26.39 9.74 -19.16
CA GLU A 618 26.92 9.43 -20.48
C GLU A 618 27.89 8.25 -20.42
N ARG A 619 28.72 8.19 -19.38
CA ARG A 619 29.81 7.21 -19.20
C ARG A 619 29.35 5.80 -18.83
N ILE A 620 28.11 5.61 -18.38
CA ILE A 620 27.60 4.26 -18.07
C ILE A 620 27.23 3.47 -19.34
N PRO A 621 27.48 2.14 -19.39
CA PRO A 621 27.19 1.34 -20.57
C PRO A 621 25.70 1.36 -20.95
N SER A 622 25.36 1.31 -22.25
CA SER A 622 23.96 1.32 -22.72
C SER A 622 23.14 0.16 -22.16
N LYS A 623 23.74 -1.01 -21.90
CA LYS A 623 23.07 -2.12 -21.21
C LYS A 623 22.60 -1.72 -19.80
N THR A 624 23.41 -0.95 -19.06
CA THR A 624 23.07 -0.46 -17.73
C THR A 624 21.99 0.62 -17.79
N LYS A 625 22.02 1.52 -18.79
CA LYS A 625 20.95 2.50 -19.03
C LYS A 625 19.59 1.82 -19.25
N ARG A 626 19.54 0.80 -20.11
CA ARG A 626 18.32 0.01 -20.36
C ARG A 626 17.76 -0.66 -19.11
N ILE A 627 18.65 -1.20 -18.25
CA ILE A 627 18.23 -1.76 -16.95
C ILE A 627 17.61 -0.66 -16.09
N TYR A 628 18.25 0.50 -15.96
CA TYR A 628 17.70 1.62 -15.19
C TYR A 628 16.31 2.06 -15.70
N CYS A 629 16.14 2.28 -17.00
CA CYS A 629 14.85 2.63 -17.59
C CYS A 629 13.77 1.56 -17.33
N SER A 630 14.14 0.28 -17.39
CA SER A 630 13.22 -0.82 -17.06
C SER A 630 12.78 -0.78 -15.59
N LEU A 631 13.70 -0.47 -14.66
CA LEU A 631 13.39 -0.32 -13.24
C LEU A 631 12.54 0.92 -12.96
N GLU A 632 12.81 2.04 -13.65
CA GLU A 632 12.10 3.32 -13.50
C GLU A 632 10.60 3.20 -13.85
N ARG A 633 10.23 2.33 -14.80
CA ARG A 633 8.81 2.07 -15.13
C ARG A 633 7.96 1.66 -13.92
N LEU A 634 8.56 1.04 -12.90
CA LEU A 634 7.84 0.66 -11.68
C LEU A 634 7.52 1.86 -10.77
N MET A 635 8.18 3.00 -10.99
CA MET A 635 8.00 4.24 -10.23
C MET A 635 6.91 5.15 -10.81
N ASP A 636 6.34 4.82 -11.98
CA ASP A 636 5.32 5.64 -12.64
C ASP A 636 4.13 5.90 -11.68
N PRO A 637 3.87 7.16 -11.29
CA PRO A 637 2.79 7.50 -10.38
C PRO A 637 1.40 7.47 -11.05
N SER A 638 1.35 7.37 -12.38
CA SER A 638 0.12 7.40 -13.17
C SER A 638 -0.89 6.35 -12.69
N ARG A 639 -2.17 6.73 -12.68
CA ARG A 639 -3.30 5.86 -12.27
C ARG A 639 -3.05 5.21 -10.90
N ASN A 640 -2.64 6.03 -9.93
CA ASN A 640 -2.33 5.64 -8.57
C ASN A 640 -1.28 4.51 -8.49
N HIS A 641 -0.12 4.70 -9.13
CA HIS A 641 0.98 3.74 -9.16
C HIS A 641 0.60 2.37 -9.74
N ARG A 642 -0.18 2.36 -10.83
CA ARG A 642 -0.71 1.13 -11.44
C ARG A 642 0.37 0.11 -11.77
N ALA A 643 1.52 0.55 -12.32
CA ALA A 643 2.63 -0.35 -12.67
C ALA A 643 3.13 -1.14 -11.45
N TYR A 644 3.32 -0.47 -10.30
CA TYR A 644 3.69 -1.12 -9.04
C TYR A 644 2.59 -2.05 -8.53
N ARG A 645 1.33 -1.59 -8.48
CA ARG A 645 0.21 -2.38 -7.96
C ARG A 645 0.01 -3.68 -8.74
N LEU A 646 0.13 -3.61 -10.07
CA LEU A 646 0.06 -4.76 -10.96
C LEU A 646 1.26 -5.71 -10.80
N ALA A 647 2.44 -5.21 -10.41
CA ALA A 647 3.59 -6.06 -10.13
C ALA A 647 3.41 -6.82 -8.80
N ILE A 648 2.99 -6.15 -7.73
CA ILE A 648 2.80 -6.80 -6.42
C ILE A 648 1.63 -7.79 -6.40
N ALA A 649 0.59 -7.59 -7.21
CA ALA A 649 -0.52 -8.51 -7.34
C ALA A 649 -0.09 -9.92 -7.81
N LYS A 650 1.05 -10.02 -8.50
CA LYS A 650 1.65 -11.27 -8.98
C LYS A 650 2.69 -11.86 -8.01
N LEU A 651 3.07 -11.12 -6.96
CA LEU A 651 4.09 -11.58 -6.02
C LEU A 651 3.46 -12.43 -4.91
N SER A 652 4.04 -13.60 -4.68
CA SER A 652 3.79 -14.37 -3.47
C SER A 652 4.65 -13.85 -2.31
N PRO A 653 4.11 -13.83 -1.07
CA PRO A 653 4.91 -13.70 0.15
C PRO A 653 6.07 -14.72 0.18
N PRO A 654 7.18 -14.43 0.88
CA PRO A 654 7.46 -13.18 1.60
C PRO A 654 7.97 -12.08 0.66
N TYR A 655 7.58 -10.83 0.92
CA TYR A 655 8.15 -9.63 0.28
C TYR A 655 8.04 -8.41 1.18
N ILE A 656 8.87 -7.39 0.94
CA ILE A 656 8.77 -6.09 1.61
C ILE A 656 8.12 -5.11 0.64
N PRO A 657 6.93 -4.56 0.93
CA PRO A 657 6.23 -3.64 0.05
C PRO A 657 6.87 -2.25 0.03
N PHE A 658 6.49 -1.42 -0.93
CA PHE A 658 6.80 0.01 -0.93
C PHE A 658 6.00 0.72 0.17
N MET A 659 6.57 0.81 1.38
CA MET A 659 5.86 1.31 2.56
C MET A 659 5.35 2.74 2.44
N PRO A 660 6.10 3.72 1.88
CA PRO A 660 5.59 5.07 1.69
C PRO A 660 4.26 5.13 0.92
N LEU A 661 4.06 4.27 -0.08
CA LEU A 661 2.79 4.23 -0.82
C LEU A 661 1.66 3.61 0.01
N LEU A 662 1.92 2.58 0.83
CA LEU A 662 0.93 2.04 1.75
C LEU A 662 0.51 3.06 2.81
N LEU A 663 1.46 3.82 3.36
CA LEU A 663 1.16 4.90 4.31
C LEU A 663 0.40 6.04 3.65
N LYS A 664 0.73 6.37 2.40
CA LYS A 664 -0.05 7.31 1.58
C LYS A 664 -1.49 6.81 1.43
N ASP A 665 -1.70 5.56 1.02
CA ASP A 665 -3.04 4.97 0.88
C ASP A 665 -3.85 5.11 2.18
N MET A 666 -3.26 4.75 3.33
CA MET A 666 -3.91 4.90 4.63
C MET A 666 -4.20 6.36 5.00
N THR A 667 -3.30 7.29 4.65
CA THR A 667 -3.49 8.73 4.90
C THR A 667 -4.66 9.25 4.07
N PHE A 668 -4.73 8.90 2.79
CA PHE A 668 -5.86 9.27 1.91
C PHE A 668 -7.19 8.68 2.39
N ILE A 669 -7.19 7.43 2.87
CA ILE A 669 -8.39 6.83 3.49
C ILE A 669 -8.78 7.64 4.74
N HIS A 670 -7.81 8.02 5.58
CA HIS A 670 -8.06 8.76 6.80
C HIS A 670 -8.60 10.17 6.55
N GLU A 671 -8.01 10.91 5.64
CA GLU A 671 -8.38 12.30 5.32
C GLU A 671 -9.63 12.39 4.44
N GLY A 672 -9.83 11.42 3.53
CA GLY A 672 -10.95 11.41 2.59
C GLY A 672 -12.28 10.91 3.16
N ASN A 673 -12.28 10.27 4.33
CA ASN A 673 -13.49 9.67 4.93
C ASN A 673 -13.67 10.16 6.37
N ALA A 674 -14.87 10.59 6.75
CA ALA A 674 -15.14 10.97 8.14
C ALA A 674 -15.10 9.75 9.08
N ASN A 675 -14.59 9.92 10.31
CA ASN A 675 -14.63 8.86 11.34
C ASN A 675 -16.07 8.53 11.78
N TYR A 676 -16.99 9.49 11.63
CA TYR A 676 -18.39 9.37 12.01
C TYR A 676 -19.28 9.89 10.87
N VAL A 677 -20.40 9.19 10.63
CA VAL A 677 -21.48 9.58 9.71
C VAL A 677 -22.76 9.54 10.52
N ASP A 678 -23.53 10.63 10.53
CA ASP A 678 -24.75 10.78 11.33
C ASP A 678 -24.57 10.40 12.82
N LYS A 679 -23.40 10.79 13.39
CA LYS A 679 -22.97 10.48 14.76
C LYS A 679 -22.72 8.99 15.05
N LEU A 680 -22.81 8.12 14.05
CA LEU A 680 -22.43 6.73 14.12
C LEU A 680 -20.99 6.55 13.64
N VAL A 681 -20.27 5.58 14.20
CA VAL A 681 -18.92 5.22 13.74
C VAL A 681 -19.00 4.78 12.29
N ASN A 682 -18.19 5.37 11.41
CA ASN A 682 -18.06 4.93 10.04
C ASN A 682 -17.22 3.65 9.97
N PHE A 683 -17.87 2.49 10.06
CA PHE A 683 -17.19 1.20 10.08
C PHE A 683 -16.67 0.79 8.70
N GLU A 684 -17.25 1.32 7.61
CA GLU A 684 -16.68 1.17 6.26
C GLU A 684 -15.27 1.75 6.18
N LYS A 685 -15.05 2.96 6.72
CA LYS A 685 -13.71 3.55 6.85
C LYS A 685 -12.77 2.67 7.66
N MET A 686 -13.24 2.14 8.80
CA MET A 686 -12.44 1.26 9.66
C MET A 686 -11.99 0.00 8.92
N ARG A 687 -12.90 -0.61 8.16
CA ARG A 687 -12.61 -1.76 7.31
C ARG A 687 -11.61 -1.44 6.18
N MET A 688 -11.70 -0.26 5.55
CA MET A 688 -10.71 0.18 4.54
C MET A 688 -9.29 0.29 5.14
N LEU A 689 -9.17 0.85 6.35
CA LEU A 689 -7.89 0.93 7.07
C LEU A 689 -7.37 -0.45 7.46
N ALA A 690 -8.21 -1.29 8.06
CA ALA A 690 -7.85 -2.65 8.46
C ALA A 690 -7.43 -3.51 7.26
N LYS A 691 -8.09 -3.35 6.10
CA LYS A 691 -7.69 -4.01 4.85
C LYS A 691 -6.27 -3.64 4.45
N THR A 692 -5.88 -2.37 4.57
CA THR A 692 -4.53 -1.90 4.25
C THR A 692 -3.49 -2.45 5.24
N VAL A 693 -3.82 -2.51 6.53
CA VAL A 693 -2.97 -3.16 7.55
C VAL A 693 -2.80 -4.66 7.26
N LYS A 694 -3.87 -5.36 6.85
CA LYS A 694 -3.82 -6.78 6.48
C LYS A 694 -2.95 -7.05 5.26
N ILE A 695 -2.74 -6.08 4.35
CA ILE A 695 -1.75 -6.22 3.27
C ILE A 695 -0.35 -6.43 3.85
N VAL A 696 0.04 -5.62 4.84
CA VAL A 696 1.33 -5.75 5.55
C VAL A 696 1.46 -7.12 6.21
N ARG A 697 0.40 -7.59 6.89
CA ARG A 697 0.33 -8.95 7.44
C ARG A 697 0.56 -10.02 6.37
N GLY A 698 -0.09 -9.87 5.21
CA GLY A 698 0.06 -10.78 4.07
C GLY A 698 1.48 -10.83 3.53
N CYS A 699 2.15 -9.68 3.43
CA CYS A 699 3.53 -9.56 2.93
C CYS A 699 4.53 -10.41 3.72
N ARG A 700 4.31 -10.56 5.04
CA ARG A 700 5.15 -11.31 5.98
C ARG A 700 4.55 -12.63 6.46
N SER A 701 3.55 -13.16 5.75
CA SER A 701 2.86 -14.39 6.14
C SER A 701 3.70 -15.66 5.99
N GLN A 702 4.76 -15.61 5.17
CA GLN A 702 5.76 -16.67 5.05
C GLN A 702 7.09 -16.22 5.67
N PRO A 703 7.88 -17.13 6.26
CA PRO A 703 9.16 -16.78 6.84
C PRO A 703 10.15 -16.35 5.75
N TYR A 704 10.82 -15.22 5.96
CA TYR A 704 11.96 -14.84 5.14
C TYR A 704 13.19 -15.70 5.50
N VAL A 705 13.79 -16.33 4.50
CA VAL A 705 15.04 -17.09 4.66
C VAL A 705 16.17 -16.29 4.00
N PRO A 706 17.14 -15.78 4.79
CA PRO A 706 18.30 -15.10 4.23
C PRO A 706 19.03 -15.98 3.22
N SER A 707 19.39 -15.40 2.07
CA SER A 707 20.27 -16.06 1.13
C SER A 707 21.66 -16.18 1.77
N SER A 708 22.02 -17.35 2.32
CA SER A 708 23.33 -17.56 2.91
C SER A 708 24.43 -17.27 1.89
N PRO A 709 25.48 -16.46 2.21
CA PRO A 709 26.76 -16.68 1.56
C PRO A 709 27.24 -18.07 1.98
N GLN A 710 27.78 -18.86 1.04
CA GLN A 710 28.19 -20.26 1.24
C GLN A 710 28.85 -20.48 2.61
N ARG A 711 28.11 -21.06 3.57
CA ARG A 711 28.71 -21.64 4.77
C ARG A 711 29.33 -22.97 4.32
N GLY A 712 30.65 -22.97 4.12
CA GLY A 712 31.39 -24.20 3.88
C GLY A 712 31.17 -25.19 5.03
N LEU A 713 31.19 -26.48 4.71
CA LEU A 713 30.94 -27.60 5.63
C LEU A 713 31.86 -27.67 6.86
N ALA A 714 32.86 -26.79 6.98
CA ALA A 714 33.90 -26.84 8.02
C ALA A 714 33.47 -26.27 9.38
N ASP A 715 32.49 -25.35 9.44
CA ASP A 715 32.09 -24.69 10.70
C ASP A 715 31.11 -25.49 11.56
N ARG A 716 30.77 -26.73 11.17
CA ARG A 716 30.01 -27.67 12.02
C ARG A 716 30.88 -28.55 12.90
N MET A 717 32.21 -28.40 12.88
CA MET A 717 33.13 -29.32 13.59
C MET A 717 34.02 -28.71 14.68
N PHE A 718 33.78 -27.48 15.15
CA PHE A 718 34.48 -26.95 16.32
C PHE A 718 33.52 -26.39 17.38
N LEU A 719 32.77 -27.32 17.98
CA LEU A 719 32.41 -27.25 19.40
C LEU A 719 33.52 -27.99 20.14
N GLU A 720 34.54 -27.29 20.61
CA GLU A 720 35.35 -27.60 21.81
C GLU A 720 36.67 -26.78 21.85
N GLY A 721 36.88 -26.09 22.97
CA GLY A 721 38.20 -25.88 23.57
C GLY A 721 39.16 -24.85 22.95
N ALA A 722 39.21 -23.65 23.54
CA ALA A 722 40.37 -23.15 24.31
C ALA A 722 40.38 -21.62 24.37
N ALA A 723 40.42 -21.10 25.59
CA ALA A 723 40.69 -19.69 25.86
C ALA A 723 42.12 -19.33 25.42
N THR A 724 42.30 -18.24 24.67
CA THR A 724 43.62 -17.64 24.48
C THR A 724 43.53 -16.12 24.36
N ARG A 725 43.85 -15.48 25.50
CA ARG A 725 44.53 -14.19 25.73
C ARG A 725 44.38 -13.08 24.68
N LEU A 726 43.78 -11.97 25.13
CA LEU A 726 43.94 -10.64 24.54
C LEU A 726 45.43 -10.24 24.52
N SER A 727 45.93 -9.94 23.32
CA SER A 727 47.17 -9.22 23.09
C SER A 727 46.83 -7.95 22.31
N THR A 728 47.15 -6.81 22.91
CA THR A 728 47.17 -5.49 22.28
C THR A 728 48.20 -5.48 21.14
N TYR A 729 47.83 -5.28 19.86
CA TYR A 729 48.72 -4.73 18.82
C TYR A 729 47.96 -4.31 17.54
N SER A 730 48.20 -3.05 17.15
CA SER A 730 48.29 -2.45 15.80
C SER A 730 47.21 -2.63 14.73
N ASP A 731 46.85 -1.47 14.14
CA ASP A 731 46.21 -1.27 12.84
C ASP A 731 46.75 -2.20 11.74
N HIS A 732 46.01 -3.28 11.46
CA HIS A 732 46.13 -4.03 10.22
C HIS A 732 44.74 -4.21 9.62
N ALA A 733 44.62 -3.78 8.36
CA ALA A 733 43.40 -3.80 7.56
C ALA A 733 42.68 -5.15 7.65
N PHE A 734 41.52 -5.17 8.31
CA PHE A 734 40.61 -6.30 8.27
C PHE A 734 40.12 -6.52 6.83
N PRO A 735 39.88 -7.77 6.38
CA PRO A 735 39.30 -8.00 5.08
C PRO A 735 37.87 -7.42 5.05
N LEU A 736 37.69 -6.27 4.39
CA LEU A 736 36.41 -5.55 4.25
C LEU A 736 35.31 -6.36 3.51
N ARG A 737 35.59 -7.60 3.10
CA ARG A 737 34.71 -8.47 2.30
C ARG A 737 33.87 -9.46 3.12
N THR A 738 34.04 -9.55 4.43
CA THR A 738 33.22 -10.49 5.24
C THR A 738 31.77 -9.99 5.36
N SER A 739 30.80 -10.90 5.35
CA SER A 739 29.37 -10.56 5.51
C SER A 739 29.11 -9.73 6.78
N THR A 740 29.86 -9.99 7.86
CA THR A 740 29.79 -9.20 9.11
C THR A 740 30.19 -7.73 8.93
N ASN A 741 31.24 -7.46 8.15
CA ASN A 741 31.69 -6.09 7.88
C ASN A 741 30.69 -5.33 6.99
N ILE A 742 30.12 -6.01 6.00
CA ILE A 742 29.07 -5.45 5.14
C ILE A 742 27.82 -5.14 5.98
N ARG A 743 27.40 -6.06 6.85
CA ARG A 743 26.29 -5.85 7.78
C ARG A 743 26.53 -4.64 8.68
N HIS A 744 27.71 -4.55 9.28
CA HIS A 744 28.06 -3.41 10.15
C HIS A 744 28.00 -2.07 9.39
N TYR A 745 28.53 -2.02 8.16
CA TYR A 745 28.44 -0.84 7.30
C TYR A 745 26.97 -0.47 7.01
N ILE A 746 26.14 -1.44 6.60
CA ILE A 746 24.75 -1.23 6.21
C ILE A 746 23.85 -0.81 7.38
N GLN A 747 24.17 -1.23 8.61
CA GLN A 747 23.46 -0.83 9.83
C GLN A 747 23.86 0.56 10.35
N ASN A 748 25.00 1.11 9.89
CA ASN A 748 25.57 2.36 10.40
C ASN A 748 25.87 3.36 9.26
N LEU A 749 24.91 3.52 8.32
CA LEU A 749 25.06 4.44 7.19
C LEU A 749 25.20 5.89 7.69
N LYS A 750 26.21 6.59 7.19
CA LYS A 750 26.38 8.03 7.42
C LYS A 750 25.92 8.77 6.17
N VAL A 751 24.94 9.66 6.32
CA VAL A 751 24.28 10.33 5.18
C VAL A 751 24.19 11.84 5.36
N ILE A 752 24.17 12.56 4.24
CA ILE A 752 23.78 13.96 4.16
C ILE A 752 22.30 13.98 3.75
N ASP A 753 21.44 14.45 4.64
CA ASP A 753 20.00 14.62 4.38
C ASP A 753 19.63 16.04 3.92
N ASN A 754 20.57 16.99 4.01
CA ASN A 754 20.37 18.36 3.55
C ASN A 754 20.40 18.45 2.00
N GLN A 755 19.23 18.49 1.39
CA GLN A 755 19.06 18.58 -0.07
C GLN A 755 19.76 19.81 -0.69
N ARG A 756 19.87 20.94 0.02
CA ARG A 756 20.60 22.11 -0.49
C ARG A 756 22.10 21.84 -0.60
N LYS A 757 22.68 21.21 0.43
CA LYS A 757 24.10 20.79 0.45
C LYS A 757 24.38 19.78 -0.67
N LEU A 758 23.53 18.76 -0.82
CA LEU A 758 23.65 17.77 -1.92
C LEU A 758 23.59 18.43 -3.31
N THR A 759 22.66 19.39 -3.49
CA THR A 759 22.52 20.13 -4.76
C THR A 759 23.74 21.01 -5.04
N GLN A 760 24.35 21.59 -4.01
CA GLN A 760 25.59 22.37 -4.13
C GLN A 760 26.76 21.47 -4.54
N LEU A 761 26.99 20.36 -3.83
CA LEU A 761 28.04 19.39 -4.16
C LEU A 761 27.91 18.90 -5.60
N SER A 762 26.70 18.52 -6.01
CA SER A 762 26.38 18.11 -7.38
C SER A 762 26.73 19.16 -8.44
N ARG A 763 26.47 20.45 -8.17
CA ARG A 763 26.86 21.54 -9.09
C ARG A 763 28.37 21.70 -9.18
N THR A 764 29.08 21.52 -8.08
CA THR A 764 30.55 21.66 -8.04
C THR A 764 31.24 20.58 -8.86
N ILE A 765 30.73 19.34 -8.86
CA ILE A 765 31.38 18.20 -9.54
C ILE A 765 31.03 18.05 -11.04
N ASP A 766 30.04 18.77 -11.54
CA ASP A 766 29.57 18.67 -12.95
C ASP A 766 29.89 19.91 -13.80
N CYS A 767 30.32 21.02 -13.19
CA CYS A 767 31.07 22.09 -13.88
C CYS A 767 32.34 21.47 -14.50
#